data_AF-A0A2P6U0A8-F1
#
_entry.id   AF-A0A2P6U0A8-F1
#
_cell.length_a   1.000
_cell.length_b   1.000
_cell.length_c   1.000
_cell.angle_alpha   90.00
_cell.angle_beta   90.00
_cell.angle_gamma   90.00
#
_symmetry.space_group_name_H-M   'P 1'
#
loop_
_entity.id
_entity.type
_entity.pdbx_description
1 polymer ?
#
loop_
_entity_poly.entity_id
_entity_poly.type
_entity_poly.pdbx_seq_one_letter_code
_entity_poly.pdbx_strand_id
1 'polypeptide(L)'
;MAKCGTAIFQDQAGQYDWLKQHVGRVSAAVLTGGPQPAIYAASADAGTLAALAPADGHLLWRRVLAAGDAVTRLVATSRQVITLSAGGSQLMAWDALTGAAAWAADLAVAAADLAVLGRDAVAVSVGSSVKAFALDDGKQLWSVALGGGGAKLFASADGLWAAAADGSGVAAALLSQHGSVQRQLSLSGSSQLSGSQLEVGDAAVAALSADGSSLCAAALQEGTSGLSCQRLASLLPAGTDVSAAQLLPGSCAAHAVLQTAGGAALLSLGGGGGTAVVTFVAGATASGCFAGADPAGSPLVALATPSAAGLAVQVLSGADGSAVQPTATIAALAPRRADDAVVPVAALFGGAARAGRVGQQEFFQLAVFDDDSLALVADGQQAWLRHEELASIQDVLFTDLPAPTPENEAAWAASQPGWRETLAAQVLQLKVQASQLANVQLATPEEQQRLEAYKALTSDKLRPSRDADGFRKQVVALTQSGKVLALHNGDGRLLWSLDLGRGAGLRKLVLWRVPHDVQHDIQVAAVATGSSGSRVIVINAHTGAVEQTLAAEGEAAQLLHLPQPLHDGFADQHAYVLVPAGASGAAKVLPDTAEARAAFQAARPALSFWRLDEAAGSIQGLGFSESGEVEERWSAVLAPAGTGQRILAVAAHSPGEAVASPARVLGDGSLKFKYLNPNTLLVVVGLPAGAAPAADAAAPAKLTAVVLDAVTGRVLFSQAHEGATGPVHAVLSENMAAYHFWSVDAHRWQVAAIELYDASPTTMRVSDVAFSVPNVTASSWDTPPVEAAATTLLSRLAADGLAVTRSARGNTAKQVIMLTPAGRVYLLDRRFLDPRRPVIPAGSKPTAIQAAEGLPPFAPELPLSGQQYATLDHQVARLRGVAVEPAVLESTQLMVAHGLDLFYNRLTPSKSFDRLPDDFPFALLTLIVVGMAGGTLVLSQLQTRALVKKKWE
;
A
#
# COMPACT_ATOMS: atom_id res chain seq x y z
N MET A 1 -27.01 2.55 -6.91
CA MET A 1 -27.63 2.92 -5.62
C MET A 1 -26.65 3.82 -4.88
N ALA A 2 -27.00 5.09 -4.69
CA ALA A 2 -26.15 6.08 -4.03
C ALA A 2 -25.93 5.68 -2.56
N LYS A 3 -24.69 5.31 -2.22
CA LYS A 3 -24.25 5.16 -0.83
C LYS A 3 -23.91 6.56 -0.33
N CYS A 4 -24.81 7.14 0.47
CA CYS A 4 -24.45 8.29 1.29
C CYS A 4 -23.63 7.77 2.47
N GLY A 5 -22.30 7.96 2.41
CA GLY A 5 -21.43 7.79 3.57
C GLY A 5 -21.83 8.79 4.65
N THR A 6 -22.17 8.29 5.84
CA THR A 6 -22.45 9.13 7.00
C THR A 6 -21.13 9.67 7.56
N ALA A 7 -20.63 10.75 6.95
CA ALA A 7 -19.64 11.62 7.59
C ALA A 7 -20.27 12.35 8.78
N ILE A 8 -19.44 12.83 9.72
CA ILE A 8 -19.89 13.64 10.86
C ILE A 8 -20.62 14.91 10.37
N PHE A 9 -20.27 15.41 9.18
CA PHE A 9 -21.03 16.39 8.40
C PHE A 9 -21.09 15.96 6.92
N GLN A 10 -22.30 15.87 6.35
CA GLN A 10 -22.56 15.34 4.99
C GLN A 10 -21.92 16.18 3.87
N ASP A 11 -21.63 17.45 4.13
CA ASP A 11 -21.05 18.42 3.22
C ASP A 11 -19.51 18.34 3.10
N GLN A 12 -18.84 17.64 4.02
CA GLN A 12 -17.37 17.52 4.04
C GLN A 12 -16.82 16.25 3.38
N ALA A 13 -17.68 15.24 3.13
CA ALA A 13 -17.27 14.00 2.47
C ALA A 13 -16.87 14.25 1.00
N GLY A 14 -15.70 13.75 0.60
CA GLY A 14 -15.10 13.98 -0.72
C GLY A 14 -14.44 15.36 -0.87
N GLN A 15 -14.53 16.24 0.13
CA GLN A 15 -13.92 17.56 0.06
C GLN A 15 -12.44 17.52 0.43
N TYR A 16 -12.07 16.79 1.48
CA TYR A 16 -10.70 16.75 2.01
C TYR A 16 -10.09 15.36 2.01
N ASP A 17 -10.88 14.33 1.71
CA ASP A 17 -10.47 12.94 1.62
C ASP A 17 -10.47 12.42 0.19
N TRP A 18 -9.69 11.37 -0.05
CA TRP A 18 -9.68 10.63 -1.31
C TRP A 18 -9.18 9.20 -1.08
N LEU A 19 -9.62 8.29 -1.96
CA LEU A 19 -9.19 6.89 -2.02
C LEU A 19 -8.60 6.60 -3.39
N LYS A 20 -7.37 6.07 -3.43
CA LYS A 20 -6.76 5.50 -4.63
C LYS A 20 -6.65 3.99 -4.51
N GLN A 21 -7.28 3.32 -5.46
CA GLN A 21 -7.35 1.87 -5.51
C GLN A 21 -6.39 1.29 -6.54
N HIS A 22 -5.60 0.31 -6.09
CA HIS A 22 -4.59 -0.37 -6.91
C HIS A 22 -4.91 -1.86 -7.09
N VAL A 23 -4.38 -2.46 -8.14
CA VAL A 23 -4.36 -3.90 -8.38
C VAL A 23 -3.08 -4.52 -7.80
N GLY A 24 -1.98 -3.77 -7.83
CA GLY A 24 -0.64 -4.27 -7.53
C GLY A 24 0.06 -4.85 -8.76
N ARG A 25 1.23 -5.48 -8.57
CA ARG A 25 2.02 -6.04 -9.67
C ARG A 25 1.25 -7.14 -10.40
N VAL A 26 0.87 -6.89 -11.65
CA VAL A 26 0.10 -7.84 -12.47
C VAL A 26 0.99 -9.02 -12.85
N SER A 27 0.56 -10.23 -12.50
CA SER A 27 1.24 -11.49 -12.82
C SER A 27 0.53 -12.30 -13.90
N ALA A 28 -0.76 -12.03 -14.14
CA ALA A 28 -1.55 -12.63 -15.22
C ALA A 28 -2.60 -11.63 -15.69
N ALA A 29 -2.84 -11.58 -17.00
CA ALA A 29 -3.93 -10.79 -17.56
C ALA A 29 -4.52 -11.42 -18.82
N VAL A 30 -5.81 -11.17 -19.06
CA VAL A 30 -6.52 -11.54 -20.28
C VAL A 30 -7.31 -10.32 -20.76
N LEU A 31 -7.14 -10.01 -22.05
CA LEU A 31 -7.82 -8.91 -22.72
C LEU A 31 -8.93 -9.48 -23.60
N THR A 32 -10.18 -9.07 -23.37
CA THR A 32 -11.32 -9.55 -24.16
C THR A 32 -11.78 -8.49 -25.15
N GLY A 33 -11.89 -8.85 -26.43
CA GLY A 33 -12.36 -7.97 -27.51
C GLY A 33 -13.86 -8.02 -27.81
N GLY A 34 -14.69 -8.39 -26.82
CA GLY A 34 -16.14 -8.47 -26.96
C GLY A 34 -16.83 -7.10 -27.09
N PRO A 35 -18.17 -7.05 -27.15
CA PRO A 35 -18.93 -5.79 -27.24
C PRO A 35 -18.63 -4.80 -26.11
N GLN A 36 -18.21 -5.32 -24.95
CA GLN A 36 -17.69 -4.54 -23.83
C GLN A 36 -16.26 -5.02 -23.56
N PRO A 37 -15.24 -4.36 -24.14
CA PRO A 37 -13.87 -4.78 -23.95
C PRO A 37 -13.42 -4.47 -22.51
N ALA A 38 -12.69 -5.41 -21.92
CA ALA A 38 -12.21 -5.34 -20.55
C ALA A 38 -10.87 -6.05 -20.44
N ILE A 39 -10.06 -5.59 -19.49
CA ILE A 39 -8.78 -6.19 -19.15
C ILE A 39 -8.94 -6.85 -17.78
N TYR A 40 -8.97 -8.17 -17.75
CA TYR A 40 -8.99 -8.92 -16.50
C TYR A 40 -7.56 -9.14 -16.06
N ALA A 41 -7.15 -8.49 -14.98
CA ALA A 41 -5.80 -8.54 -14.45
C ALA A 41 -5.80 -9.15 -13.04
N ALA A 42 -4.79 -9.95 -12.74
CA ALA A 42 -4.57 -10.52 -11.43
C ALA A 42 -3.17 -10.23 -10.92
N SER A 43 -3.05 -9.94 -9.63
CA SER A 43 -1.79 -9.82 -8.92
C SER A 43 -1.64 -10.95 -7.92
N ALA A 44 -0.61 -11.77 -8.08
CA ALA A 44 -0.30 -12.85 -7.15
C ALA A 44 0.09 -12.30 -5.76
N ASP A 45 1.03 -11.34 -5.71
CA ASP A 45 1.55 -10.78 -4.45
C ASP A 45 0.46 -10.04 -3.65
N ALA A 46 -0.35 -9.23 -4.36
CA ALA A 46 -1.44 -8.49 -3.74
C ALA A 46 -2.74 -9.30 -3.60
N GLY A 47 -2.79 -10.54 -4.11
CA GLY A 47 -3.98 -11.40 -4.14
C GLY A 47 -5.20 -10.66 -4.67
N THR A 48 -5.10 -10.05 -5.84
CA THR A 48 -6.18 -9.28 -6.45
C THR A 48 -6.61 -9.89 -7.78
N LEU A 49 -7.90 -9.74 -8.09
CA LEU A 49 -8.49 -9.92 -9.40
C LEU A 49 -9.29 -8.67 -9.73
N ALA A 50 -9.04 -8.05 -10.88
CA ALA A 50 -9.69 -6.82 -11.28
C ALA A 50 -10.08 -6.83 -12.75
N ALA A 51 -11.14 -6.10 -13.08
CA ALA A 51 -11.42 -5.68 -14.45
C ALA A 51 -11.09 -4.20 -14.60
N LEU A 52 -10.25 -3.88 -15.59
CA LEU A 52 -9.86 -2.52 -15.95
C LEU A 52 -10.51 -2.14 -17.27
N ALA A 53 -10.96 -0.88 -17.35
CA ALA A 53 -11.44 -0.30 -18.59
C ALA A 53 -10.27 -0.04 -19.55
N PRO A 54 -10.33 -0.50 -20.82
CA PRO A 54 -9.27 -0.24 -21.79
C PRO A 54 -9.08 1.26 -22.09
N ALA A 55 -10.15 2.06 -22.00
CA ALA A 55 -10.13 3.46 -22.41
C ALA A 55 -9.23 4.36 -21.56
N ASP A 56 -9.23 4.17 -20.24
CA ASP A 56 -8.58 5.07 -19.26
C ASP A 56 -7.95 4.32 -18.07
N GLY A 57 -8.10 3.00 -18.03
CA GLY A 57 -7.54 2.15 -16.99
C GLY A 57 -8.28 2.22 -15.65
N HIS A 58 -9.47 2.84 -15.55
CA HIS A 58 -10.21 2.82 -14.28
C HIS A 58 -10.71 1.41 -13.93
N LEU A 59 -10.93 1.17 -12.63
CA LEU A 59 -11.44 -0.11 -12.13
C LEU A 59 -12.94 -0.21 -12.42
N LEU A 60 -13.33 -1.20 -13.23
CA LEU A 60 -14.73 -1.58 -13.43
C LEU A 60 -15.24 -2.34 -12.20
N TRP A 61 -14.44 -3.29 -11.73
CA TRP A 61 -14.62 -3.98 -10.47
C TRP A 61 -13.30 -4.56 -9.97
N ARG A 62 -13.24 -4.87 -8.67
CA ARG A 62 -12.06 -5.47 -8.04
C ARG A 62 -12.48 -6.44 -6.92
N ARG A 63 -11.77 -7.57 -6.84
CA ARG A 63 -11.84 -8.54 -5.76
C ARG A 63 -10.46 -8.69 -5.14
N VAL A 64 -10.39 -8.51 -3.83
CA VAL A 64 -9.18 -8.78 -3.05
C VAL A 64 -9.43 -10.11 -2.36
N LEU A 65 -8.63 -11.11 -2.70
CA LEU A 65 -8.69 -12.44 -2.14
C LEU A 65 -8.13 -12.42 -0.70
N ALA A 66 -8.35 -13.52 0.02
CA ALA A 66 -7.82 -13.70 1.36
C ALA A 66 -6.29 -13.49 1.37
N ALA A 67 -5.75 -13.04 2.50
CA ALA A 67 -4.30 -12.88 2.64
C ALA A 67 -3.59 -14.22 2.40
N GLY A 68 -2.55 -14.19 1.56
CA GLY A 68 -1.82 -15.39 1.13
C GLY A 68 -2.45 -16.17 -0.03
N ASP A 69 -3.70 -15.85 -0.41
CA ASP A 69 -4.31 -16.38 -1.63
C ASP A 69 -3.91 -15.55 -2.86
N ALA A 70 -3.70 -16.23 -3.98
CA ALA A 70 -3.21 -15.68 -5.23
C ALA A 70 -3.86 -16.40 -6.42
N VAL A 71 -4.20 -15.63 -7.45
CA VAL A 71 -4.63 -16.20 -8.73
C VAL A 71 -3.41 -16.70 -9.48
N THR A 72 -3.34 -18.01 -9.72
CA THR A 72 -2.20 -18.64 -10.44
C THR A 72 -2.40 -18.67 -11.95
N ARG A 73 -3.66 -18.75 -12.38
CA ARG A 73 -4.10 -18.80 -13.79
C ARG A 73 -5.48 -18.16 -13.92
N LEU A 74 -5.73 -17.54 -15.06
CA LEU A 74 -7.04 -17.02 -15.41
C LEU A 74 -7.33 -17.16 -16.91
N VAL A 75 -8.60 -17.41 -17.23
CA VAL A 75 -9.15 -17.30 -18.58
C VAL A 75 -10.44 -16.50 -18.51
N ALA A 76 -10.83 -15.89 -19.63
CA ALA A 76 -12.06 -15.14 -19.71
C ALA A 76 -12.90 -15.58 -20.91
N THR A 77 -14.21 -15.58 -20.71
CA THR A 77 -15.25 -15.68 -21.74
C THR A 77 -15.98 -14.34 -21.82
N SER A 78 -16.99 -14.23 -22.70
CA SER A 78 -17.82 -13.02 -22.76
C SER A 78 -18.72 -12.81 -21.53
N ARG A 79 -18.92 -13.84 -20.71
CA ARG A 79 -19.83 -13.79 -19.54
C ARG A 79 -19.13 -14.01 -18.21
N GLN A 80 -18.04 -14.77 -18.20
CA GLN A 80 -17.38 -15.18 -16.97
C GLN A 80 -15.86 -15.12 -17.10
N VAL A 81 -15.21 -14.77 -16.01
CA VAL A 81 -13.77 -14.97 -15.78
C VAL A 81 -13.62 -16.22 -14.92
N ILE A 82 -12.76 -17.15 -15.31
CA ILE A 82 -12.48 -18.36 -14.53
C ILE A 82 -11.05 -18.29 -14.04
N THR A 83 -10.85 -18.55 -12.75
CA THR A 83 -9.55 -18.46 -12.09
C THR A 83 -9.22 -19.71 -11.32
N LEU A 84 -7.94 -20.03 -11.25
CA LEU A 84 -7.38 -20.91 -10.24
C LEU A 84 -6.78 -20.09 -9.11
N SER A 85 -7.24 -20.34 -7.89
CA SER A 85 -6.73 -19.72 -6.66
C SER A 85 -6.36 -20.79 -5.62
N ALA A 86 -5.95 -20.36 -4.42
CA ALA A 86 -5.49 -21.20 -3.31
C ALA A 86 -4.39 -22.18 -3.74
N GLY A 87 -3.37 -21.68 -4.44
CA GLY A 87 -2.29 -22.50 -4.99
C GLY A 87 -2.74 -23.45 -6.11
N GLY A 88 -3.91 -23.21 -6.71
CA GLY A 88 -4.50 -24.04 -7.77
C GLY A 88 -5.55 -25.04 -7.28
N SER A 89 -5.84 -25.11 -5.98
CA SER A 89 -6.83 -26.05 -5.42
C SER A 89 -8.28 -25.57 -5.54
N GLN A 90 -8.49 -24.27 -5.75
CA GLN A 90 -9.80 -23.65 -5.90
C GLN A 90 -10.04 -23.21 -7.35
N LEU A 91 -11.09 -23.73 -7.97
CA LEU A 91 -11.60 -23.26 -9.26
C LEU A 91 -12.78 -22.32 -9.02
N MET A 92 -12.68 -21.08 -9.47
CA MET A 92 -13.74 -20.09 -9.27
C MET A 92 -14.16 -19.47 -10.60
N ALA A 93 -15.46 -19.25 -10.76
CA ALA A 93 -16.01 -18.44 -11.83
C ALA A 93 -16.59 -17.14 -11.29
N TRP A 94 -16.31 -16.05 -11.99
CA TRP A 94 -16.72 -14.71 -11.68
C TRP A 94 -17.53 -14.16 -12.84
N ASP A 95 -18.64 -13.49 -12.56
CA ASP A 95 -19.37 -12.73 -13.57
C ASP A 95 -18.46 -11.63 -14.13
N ALA A 96 -18.31 -11.61 -15.46
CA ALA A 96 -17.38 -10.74 -16.16
C ALA A 96 -17.71 -9.24 -15.99
N LEU A 97 -18.99 -8.89 -15.84
CA LEU A 97 -19.45 -7.52 -15.76
C LEU A 97 -19.36 -6.95 -14.33
N THR A 98 -19.68 -7.76 -13.33
CA THR A 98 -19.86 -7.32 -11.93
C THR A 98 -18.76 -7.83 -11.00
N GLY A 99 -17.97 -8.81 -11.45
CA GLY A 99 -16.99 -9.53 -10.65
C GLY A 99 -17.62 -10.34 -9.51
N ALA A 100 -18.93 -10.58 -9.52
CA ALA A 100 -19.58 -11.40 -8.50
C ALA A 100 -19.18 -12.87 -8.67
N ALA A 101 -18.93 -13.59 -7.57
CA ALA A 101 -18.69 -15.03 -7.65
C ALA A 101 -19.96 -15.74 -8.14
N ALA A 102 -19.86 -16.44 -9.28
CA ALA A 102 -20.95 -17.22 -9.86
C ALA A 102 -21.02 -18.60 -9.21
N TRP A 103 -19.88 -19.30 -9.15
CA TRP A 103 -19.73 -20.59 -8.49
C TRP A 103 -18.25 -20.83 -8.13
N ALA A 104 -18.01 -21.79 -7.23
CA ALA A 104 -16.69 -22.25 -6.86
C ALA A 104 -16.69 -23.78 -6.71
N ALA A 105 -15.58 -24.41 -7.05
CA ALA A 105 -15.36 -25.84 -6.92
C ALA A 105 -13.99 -26.12 -6.28
N ASP A 106 -13.97 -27.00 -5.28
CA ASP A 106 -12.74 -27.50 -4.67
C ASP A 106 -12.22 -28.69 -5.48
N LEU A 107 -10.98 -28.60 -5.94
CA LEU A 107 -10.34 -29.62 -6.76
C LEU A 107 -9.61 -30.69 -5.93
N ALA A 108 -9.49 -30.52 -4.61
CA ALA A 108 -8.71 -31.30 -3.64
C ALA A 108 -7.19 -31.38 -3.90
N VAL A 109 -6.76 -31.27 -5.15
CA VAL A 109 -5.36 -31.23 -5.59
C VAL A 109 -5.18 -29.99 -6.48
N ALA A 110 -4.02 -29.36 -6.38
CA ALA A 110 -3.70 -28.19 -7.19
C ALA A 110 -3.77 -28.50 -8.69
N ALA A 111 -4.51 -27.69 -9.43
CA ALA A 111 -4.55 -27.75 -10.87
C ALA A 111 -3.29 -27.14 -11.48
N ALA A 112 -2.75 -27.81 -12.50
CA ALA A 112 -1.57 -27.36 -13.23
C ALA A 112 -1.91 -26.33 -14.31
N ASP A 113 -3.08 -26.45 -14.92
CA ASP A 113 -3.50 -25.59 -16.02
C ASP A 113 -5.03 -25.58 -16.20
N LEU A 114 -5.53 -24.58 -16.95
CA LEU A 114 -6.96 -24.41 -17.23
C LEU A 114 -7.20 -23.88 -18.64
N ALA A 115 -8.26 -24.35 -19.31
CA ALA A 115 -8.65 -23.91 -20.65
C ALA A 115 -10.17 -23.90 -20.82
N VAL A 116 -10.69 -22.93 -21.59
CA VAL A 116 -12.13 -22.87 -21.94
C VAL A 116 -12.41 -23.91 -23.02
N LEU A 117 -13.38 -24.80 -22.79
CA LEU A 117 -13.75 -25.87 -23.70
C LEU A 117 -15.11 -25.58 -24.33
N GLY A 118 -15.10 -25.13 -25.59
CA GLY A 118 -16.31 -24.74 -26.29
C GLY A 118 -16.97 -23.52 -25.66
N ARG A 119 -18.30 -23.52 -25.56
CA ARG A 119 -19.08 -22.39 -25.01
C ARG A 119 -19.55 -22.58 -23.58
N ASP A 120 -19.61 -23.82 -23.12
CA ASP A 120 -20.39 -24.20 -21.93
C ASP A 120 -19.54 -24.93 -20.87
N ALA A 121 -18.25 -25.19 -21.12
CA ALA A 121 -17.39 -25.91 -20.20
C ALA A 121 -16.01 -25.27 -20.02
N VAL A 122 -15.40 -25.53 -18.87
CA VAL A 122 -13.99 -25.26 -18.59
C VAL A 122 -13.29 -26.56 -18.21
N ALA A 123 -12.12 -26.80 -18.78
CA ALA A 123 -11.28 -27.93 -18.44
C ALA A 123 -10.12 -27.51 -17.54
N VAL A 124 -9.77 -28.37 -16.60
CA VAL A 124 -8.67 -28.19 -15.64
C VAL A 124 -7.88 -29.47 -15.53
N SER A 125 -6.55 -29.35 -15.51
CA SER A 125 -5.68 -30.49 -15.28
C SER A 125 -5.33 -30.59 -13.79
N VAL A 126 -5.69 -31.71 -13.16
CA VAL A 126 -5.54 -31.96 -11.73
C VAL A 126 -4.82 -33.29 -11.54
N GLY A 127 -3.59 -33.25 -11.03
CA GLY A 127 -2.73 -34.43 -10.93
C GLY A 127 -2.53 -35.09 -12.31
N SER A 128 -2.78 -36.39 -12.42
CA SER A 128 -2.65 -37.16 -13.66
C SER A 128 -3.95 -37.22 -14.50
N SER A 129 -4.91 -36.34 -14.20
CA SER A 129 -6.24 -36.34 -14.82
C SER A 129 -6.62 -34.96 -15.34
N VAL A 130 -7.47 -34.94 -16.36
CA VAL A 130 -8.13 -33.74 -16.86
C VAL A 130 -9.62 -33.86 -16.59
N LYS A 131 -10.18 -32.84 -15.97
CA LYS A 131 -11.58 -32.74 -15.58
C LYS A 131 -12.23 -31.57 -16.31
N ALA A 132 -13.48 -31.72 -16.71
CA ALA A 132 -14.27 -30.62 -17.21
C ALA A 132 -15.42 -30.29 -16.27
N PHE A 133 -15.72 -29.00 -16.16
CA PHE A 133 -16.77 -28.43 -15.33
C PHE A 133 -17.68 -27.55 -16.18
N ALA A 134 -18.99 -27.60 -15.92
CA ALA A 134 -19.95 -26.73 -16.59
C ALA A 134 -19.75 -25.27 -16.16
N LEU A 135 -19.81 -24.34 -17.11
CA LEU A 135 -19.69 -22.90 -16.82
C LEU A 135 -20.91 -22.32 -16.09
N ASP A 136 -22.06 -22.96 -16.17
CA ASP A 136 -23.28 -22.42 -15.55
C ASP A 136 -23.32 -22.65 -14.04
N ASP A 137 -22.92 -23.83 -13.56
CA ASP A 137 -23.07 -24.23 -12.16
C ASP A 137 -21.82 -24.86 -11.52
N GLY A 138 -20.72 -24.97 -12.26
CA GLY A 138 -19.47 -25.55 -11.76
C GLY A 138 -19.54 -27.04 -11.47
N LYS A 139 -20.55 -27.78 -11.97
CA LYS A 139 -20.60 -29.24 -11.81
C LYS A 139 -19.61 -29.92 -12.71
N GLN A 140 -18.92 -30.93 -12.16
CA GLN A 140 -18.02 -31.78 -12.95
C GLN A 140 -18.84 -32.55 -14.00
N LEU A 141 -18.50 -32.38 -15.27
CA LEU A 141 -19.12 -33.06 -16.40
C LEU A 141 -18.47 -34.42 -16.66
N TRP A 142 -17.14 -34.47 -16.66
CA TRP A 142 -16.37 -35.69 -16.92
C TRP A 142 -14.94 -35.57 -16.36
N SER A 143 -14.25 -36.71 -16.27
CA SER A 143 -12.86 -36.83 -15.82
C SER A 143 -12.15 -37.93 -16.61
N VAL A 144 -10.96 -37.62 -17.15
CA VAL A 144 -10.14 -38.55 -17.95
C VAL A 144 -8.74 -38.62 -17.35
N ALA A 145 -8.24 -39.83 -17.13
CA ALA A 145 -6.86 -40.05 -16.72
C ALA A 145 -5.95 -40.08 -17.95
N LEU A 146 -4.88 -39.29 -17.95
CA LEU A 146 -3.94 -39.19 -19.07
C LEU A 146 -2.60 -39.88 -18.81
N GLY A 147 -2.32 -40.26 -17.55
CA GLY A 147 -1.01 -40.73 -17.12
C GLY A 147 0.00 -39.58 -17.01
N GLY A 148 1.04 -39.75 -16.20
CA GLY A 148 2.03 -38.69 -15.94
C GLY A 148 1.59 -37.64 -14.90
N GLY A 149 2.27 -36.48 -14.89
CA GLY A 149 1.99 -35.36 -13.99
C GLY A 149 0.90 -34.41 -14.48
N GLY A 150 0.87 -33.19 -13.95
CA GLY A 150 -0.03 -32.13 -14.38
C GLY A 150 0.14 -31.80 -15.87
N ALA A 151 -0.97 -31.84 -16.62
CA ALA A 151 -1.02 -31.60 -18.05
C ALA A 151 -1.27 -30.13 -18.38
N LYS A 152 -0.68 -29.68 -19.48
CA LYS A 152 -0.98 -28.40 -20.14
C LYS A 152 -2.13 -28.59 -21.11
N LEU A 153 -2.98 -27.57 -21.22
CA LEU A 153 -4.25 -27.65 -21.92
C LEU A 153 -4.32 -26.64 -23.06
N PHE A 154 -4.80 -27.08 -24.21
CA PHE A 154 -5.08 -26.23 -25.37
C PHE A 154 -6.43 -26.58 -25.97
N ALA A 155 -7.32 -25.60 -26.05
CA ALA A 155 -8.61 -25.77 -26.69
C ALA A 155 -8.51 -25.49 -28.20
N SER A 156 -8.93 -26.45 -29.01
CA SER A 156 -9.00 -26.36 -30.47
C SER A 156 -10.45 -26.49 -30.96
N ALA A 157 -10.66 -26.34 -32.27
CA ALA A 157 -11.96 -26.58 -32.89
C ALA A 157 -12.41 -28.06 -32.76
N ASP A 158 -11.45 -28.99 -32.79
CA ASP A 158 -11.69 -30.44 -32.77
C ASP A 158 -11.86 -31.00 -31.35
N GLY A 159 -11.45 -30.27 -30.32
CA GLY A 159 -11.55 -30.71 -28.93
C GLY A 159 -10.55 -30.03 -28.01
N LEU A 160 -10.09 -30.76 -27.00
CA LEU A 160 -9.10 -30.32 -26.03
C LEU A 160 -7.84 -31.16 -26.17
N TRP A 161 -6.73 -30.53 -26.55
CA TRP A 161 -5.42 -31.14 -26.42
C TRP A 161 -4.92 -31.01 -24.99
N ALA A 162 -4.43 -32.13 -24.47
CA ALA A 162 -3.81 -32.19 -23.16
C ALA A 162 -2.44 -32.89 -23.29
N ALA A 163 -1.38 -32.29 -22.75
CA ALA A 163 -0.05 -32.86 -22.79
C ALA A 163 0.66 -32.77 -21.43
N ALA A 164 1.26 -33.87 -20.98
CA ALA A 164 1.99 -33.96 -19.73
C ALA A 164 3.42 -34.48 -19.98
N ALA A 165 4.39 -33.90 -19.30
CA ALA A 165 5.75 -34.43 -19.27
C ALA A 165 5.80 -35.68 -18.38
N ASP A 166 6.46 -36.72 -18.87
CA ASP A 166 6.71 -37.99 -18.16
C ASP A 166 8.19 -38.36 -18.27
N GLY A 167 9.00 -37.89 -17.32
CA GLY A 167 10.45 -38.06 -17.34
C GLY A 167 11.10 -37.37 -18.55
N SER A 168 11.53 -38.15 -19.53
CA SER A 168 12.09 -37.65 -20.79
C SER A 168 11.11 -37.65 -21.95
N GLY A 169 9.87 -38.12 -21.74
CA GLY A 169 8.82 -38.16 -22.76
C GLY A 169 7.69 -37.18 -22.50
N VAL A 170 6.78 -37.08 -23.47
CA VAL A 170 5.52 -36.34 -23.37
C VAL A 170 4.38 -37.27 -23.76
N ALA A 171 3.39 -37.39 -22.87
CA ALA A 171 2.11 -38.01 -23.16
C ALA A 171 1.14 -36.92 -23.61
N ALA A 172 0.63 -37.01 -24.84
CA ALA A 172 -0.33 -36.06 -25.39
C ALA A 172 -1.62 -36.78 -25.82
N ALA A 173 -2.78 -36.17 -25.61
CA ALA A 173 -4.05 -36.70 -26.05
C ALA A 173 -5.00 -35.61 -26.53
N LEU A 174 -5.80 -35.95 -27.53
CA LEU A 174 -6.94 -35.16 -27.97
C LEU A 174 -8.21 -35.73 -27.33
N LEU A 175 -8.87 -34.91 -26.52
CA LEU A 175 -10.13 -35.23 -25.86
C LEU A 175 -11.28 -34.53 -26.59
N SER A 176 -12.39 -35.25 -26.81
CA SER A 176 -13.62 -34.62 -27.27
C SER A 176 -14.22 -33.68 -26.20
N GLN A 177 -15.20 -32.87 -26.59
CA GLN A 177 -15.96 -32.03 -25.65
C GLN A 177 -16.70 -32.84 -24.57
N HIS A 178 -16.94 -34.13 -24.81
CA HIS A 178 -17.60 -35.05 -23.87
C HIS A 178 -16.63 -35.96 -23.11
N GLY A 179 -15.32 -35.74 -23.22
CA GLY A 179 -14.31 -36.48 -22.45
C GLY A 179 -13.92 -37.85 -23.04
N SER A 180 -14.35 -38.21 -24.26
CA SER A 180 -13.77 -39.38 -24.94
C SER A 180 -12.38 -39.06 -25.51
N VAL A 181 -11.39 -39.92 -25.25
CA VAL A 181 -10.06 -39.84 -25.88
C VAL A 181 -10.20 -40.20 -27.36
N GLN A 182 -9.95 -39.24 -28.25
CA GLN A 182 -9.99 -39.45 -29.70
C GLN A 182 -8.64 -39.89 -30.26
N ARG A 183 -7.55 -39.35 -29.71
CA ARG A 183 -6.17 -39.67 -30.10
C ARG A 183 -5.27 -39.62 -28.87
N GLN A 184 -4.28 -40.50 -28.83
CA GLN A 184 -3.25 -40.52 -27.79
C GLN A 184 -1.88 -40.78 -28.43
N LEU A 185 -0.89 -40.01 -28.02
CA LEU A 185 0.50 -40.08 -28.48
C LEU A 185 1.43 -40.17 -27.26
N SER A 186 2.45 -41.02 -27.37
CA SER A 186 3.54 -41.10 -26.41
C SER A 186 4.82 -40.79 -27.15
N LEU A 187 5.39 -39.63 -26.86
CA LEU A 187 6.57 -39.09 -27.51
C LEU A 187 7.77 -39.31 -26.60
N SER A 188 8.78 -40.04 -27.06
CA SER A 188 9.99 -40.29 -26.27
C SER A 188 11.08 -39.26 -26.60
N GLY A 189 11.71 -38.69 -25.58
CA GLY A 189 12.82 -37.76 -25.73
C GLY A 189 14.09 -38.25 -25.02
N SER A 190 15.20 -37.56 -25.29
CA SER A 190 16.54 -37.91 -24.79
C SER A 190 16.94 -37.19 -23.51
N SER A 191 16.20 -36.14 -23.10
CA SER A 191 16.51 -35.31 -21.94
C SER A 191 15.32 -35.25 -20.99
N GLN A 192 15.58 -35.15 -19.69
CA GLN A 192 14.53 -34.93 -18.70
C GLN A 192 13.86 -33.57 -18.92
N LEU A 193 12.52 -33.55 -18.96
CA LEU A 193 11.73 -32.37 -19.29
C LEU A 193 11.14 -31.71 -18.03
N SER A 194 10.90 -30.41 -18.11
CA SER A 194 10.17 -29.68 -17.08
C SER A 194 8.68 -29.61 -17.43
N GLY A 195 7.81 -30.17 -16.58
CA GLY A 195 6.37 -30.10 -16.77
C GLY A 195 5.78 -28.68 -16.66
N SER A 196 6.44 -27.77 -15.95
CA SER A 196 5.99 -26.37 -15.86
C SER A 196 6.34 -25.55 -17.10
N GLN A 197 7.35 -25.99 -17.85
CA GLN A 197 7.85 -25.40 -19.09
C GLN A 197 7.49 -26.27 -20.29
N LEU A 198 6.25 -26.74 -20.33
CA LEU A 198 5.64 -27.44 -21.44
C LEU A 198 4.49 -26.58 -21.97
N GLU A 199 4.34 -26.51 -23.29
CA GLU A 199 3.24 -25.85 -23.97
C GLU A 199 2.75 -26.75 -25.11
N VAL A 200 1.44 -26.77 -25.34
CA VAL A 200 0.79 -27.63 -26.33
C VAL A 200 -0.12 -26.79 -27.22
N GLY A 201 -0.16 -27.10 -28.51
CA GLY A 201 -1.11 -26.56 -29.47
C GLY A 201 -1.93 -27.67 -30.13
N ASP A 202 -2.65 -27.34 -31.21
CA ASP A 202 -3.40 -28.33 -31.98
C ASP A 202 -2.56 -29.13 -32.99
N ALA A 203 -1.38 -28.62 -33.35
CA ALA A 203 -0.50 -29.22 -34.34
C ALA A 203 0.84 -29.70 -33.76
N ALA A 204 1.29 -29.14 -32.64
CA ALA A 204 2.60 -29.45 -32.05
C ALA A 204 2.64 -29.31 -30.53
N VAL A 205 3.67 -29.87 -29.92
CA VAL A 205 4.01 -29.73 -28.51
C VAL A 205 5.47 -29.33 -28.35
N ALA A 206 5.76 -28.48 -27.36
CA ALA A 206 7.10 -28.03 -27.03
C ALA A 206 7.34 -28.07 -25.51
N ALA A 207 8.54 -28.46 -25.10
CA ALA A 207 8.95 -28.47 -23.71
C ALA A 207 10.43 -28.09 -23.57
N LEU A 208 10.77 -27.40 -22.48
CA LEU A 208 12.17 -27.19 -22.10
C LEU A 208 12.69 -28.38 -21.29
N SER A 209 13.98 -28.68 -21.46
CA SER A 209 14.68 -29.60 -20.56
C SER A 209 14.69 -29.05 -19.13
N ALA A 210 14.81 -29.93 -18.14
CA ALA A 210 14.75 -29.56 -16.72
C ALA A 210 15.86 -28.59 -16.27
N ASP A 211 16.99 -28.58 -16.99
CA ASP A 211 18.09 -27.62 -16.81
C ASP A 211 17.92 -26.32 -17.61
N GLY A 212 16.85 -26.20 -18.42
CA GLY A 212 16.55 -25.06 -19.27
C GLY A 212 17.49 -24.89 -20.47
N SER A 213 18.36 -25.85 -20.77
CA SER A 213 19.40 -25.70 -21.81
C SER A 213 18.95 -26.05 -23.23
N SER A 214 17.88 -26.84 -23.35
CA SER A 214 17.43 -27.43 -24.61
C SER A 214 15.91 -27.32 -24.76
N LEU A 215 15.47 -27.13 -26.00
CA LEU A 215 14.07 -27.14 -26.40
C LEU A 215 13.77 -28.44 -27.15
N CYS A 216 12.78 -29.18 -26.67
CA CYS A 216 12.29 -30.42 -27.26
C CYS A 216 10.90 -30.19 -27.84
N ALA A 217 10.69 -30.53 -29.11
CA ALA A 217 9.38 -30.39 -29.75
C ALA A 217 9.04 -31.55 -30.69
N ALA A 218 7.76 -31.74 -30.96
CA ALA A 218 7.25 -32.70 -31.93
C ALA A 218 5.91 -32.27 -32.52
N ALA A 219 5.63 -32.74 -33.73
CA ALA A 219 4.32 -32.59 -34.37
C ALA A 219 3.33 -33.64 -33.82
N LEU A 220 2.09 -33.22 -33.56
CA LEU A 220 0.98 -34.04 -33.05
C LEU A 220 0.26 -34.80 -34.20
N GLN A 221 1.04 -35.46 -35.05
CA GLN A 221 0.57 -36.25 -36.18
C GLN A 221 0.69 -37.76 -35.91
N GLU A 222 -0.13 -38.57 -36.59
CA GLU A 222 -0.04 -40.03 -36.52
C GLU A 222 1.30 -40.53 -37.06
N GLY A 223 1.98 -41.39 -36.30
CA GLY A 223 3.29 -41.94 -36.64
C GLY A 223 4.49 -41.21 -36.00
N THR A 224 4.29 -40.02 -35.41
CA THR A 224 5.34 -39.35 -34.64
C THR A 224 5.54 -40.07 -33.30
N SER A 225 6.77 -40.51 -33.02
CA SER A 225 7.11 -41.27 -31.80
C SER A 225 8.24 -40.64 -30.96
N GLY A 226 8.93 -39.63 -31.48
CA GLY A 226 10.10 -39.02 -30.83
C GLY A 226 10.03 -37.50 -30.74
N LEU A 227 10.62 -36.95 -29.68
CA LEU A 227 10.87 -35.52 -29.50
C LEU A 227 12.20 -35.12 -30.15
N SER A 228 12.19 -34.04 -30.93
CA SER A 228 13.41 -33.42 -31.45
C SER A 228 13.91 -32.39 -30.45
N CYS A 229 15.02 -32.69 -29.77
CA CYS A 229 15.65 -31.80 -28.79
C CYS A 229 16.86 -31.05 -29.39
N GLN A 230 16.87 -29.72 -29.29
CA GLN A 230 17.96 -28.87 -29.75
C GLN A 230 18.43 -27.95 -28.62
N ARG A 231 19.74 -27.72 -28.50
CA ARG A 231 20.26 -26.77 -27.51
C ARG A 231 19.87 -25.34 -27.89
N LEU A 232 19.44 -24.56 -26.91
CA LEU A 232 19.05 -23.16 -27.12
C LEU A 232 20.21 -22.33 -27.67
N ALA A 233 21.43 -22.56 -27.18
CA ALA A 233 22.64 -21.87 -27.64
C ALA A 233 22.98 -22.12 -29.12
N SER A 234 22.48 -23.21 -29.72
CA SER A 234 22.61 -23.49 -31.16
C SER A 234 21.39 -23.08 -31.99
N LEU A 235 20.22 -23.03 -31.36
CA LEU A 235 18.96 -22.66 -32.03
C LEU A 235 18.84 -21.15 -32.21
N LEU A 236 19.25 -20.37 -31.19
CA LEU A 236 19.16 -18.91 -31.18
C LEU A 236 20.42 -18.27 -31.78
N PRO A 237 20.35 -16.99 -32.22
CA PRO A 237 21.50 -16.27 -32.75
C PRO A 237 22.70 -16.30 -31.78
N ALA A 238 23.91 -16.40 -32.33
CA ALA A 238 25.13 -16.46 -31.53
C ALA A 238 25.27 -15.23 -30.62
N GLY A 239 25.62 -15.46 -29.35
CA GLY A 239 25.77 -14.41 -28.34
C GLY A 239 24.48 -14.03 -27.61
N THR A 240 23.34 -14.67 -27.92
CA THR A 240 22.10 -14.48 -27.16
C THR A 240 22.25 -15.03 -25.73
N ASP A 241 21.89 -14.23 -24.73
CA ASP A 241 21.78 -14.71 -23.35
C ASP A 241 20.51 -15.58 -23.21
N VAL A 242 20.72 -16.89 -23.15
CA VAL A 242 19.66 -17.89 -23.04
C VAL A 242 19.27 -18.20 -21.59
N SER A 243 19.81 -17.46 -20.62
CA SER A 243 19.38 -17.58 -19.23
C SER A 243 17.92 -17.20 -19.06
N ALA A 244 17.29 -17.73 -18.00
CA ALA A 244 15.87 -17.55 -17.71
C ALA A 244 14.94 -17.91 -18.90
N ALA A 245 15.34 -18.87 -19.74
CA ALA A 245 14.53 -19.36 -20.84
C ALA A 245 13.17 -19.88 -20.35
N GLN A 246 12.09 -19.36 -20.92
CA GLN A 246 10.72 -19.72 -20.57
C GLN A 246 9.84 -19.79 -21.82
N LEU A 247 9.03 -20.85 -21.92
CA LEU A 247 7.94 -20.89 -22.90
C LEU A 247 6.77 -20.06 -22.38
N LEU A 248 6.27 -19.13 -23.20
CA LEU A 248 5.15 -18.28 -22.85
C LEU A 248 3.82 -18.96 -23.20
N PRO A 249 2.84 -18.98 -22.27
CA PRO A 249 1.56 -19.63 -22.50
C PRO A 249 0.73 -18.86 -23.53
N GLY A 250 0.04 -19.56 -24.42
CA GLY A 250 -0.82 -18.90 -25.41
C GLY A 250 -1.33 -19.83 -26.50
N SER A 251 -2.22 -19.30 -27.35
CA SER A 251 -2.85 -20.07 -28.41
C SER A 251 -1.99 -20.13 -29.68
N CYS A 252 -0.92 -20.93 -29.68
CA CYS A 252 0.09 -20.88 -30.75
C CYS A 252 -0.04 -21.95 -31.86
N ALA A 253 -1.03 -22.85 -31.82
CA ALA A 253 -1.25 -23.90 -32.83
C ALA A 253 -0.01 -24.76 -33.17
N ALA A 254 0.75 -24.40 -34.22
CA ALA A 254 1.99 -25.06 -34.66
C ALA A 254 3.27 -24.27 -34.27
N HIS A 255 3.15 -23.28 -33.40
CA HIS A 255 4.21 -22.35 -33.04
C HIS A 255 4.39 -22.28 -31.53
N ALA A 256 5.46 -21.63 -31.08
CA ALA A 256 5.64 -21.29 -29.67
C ALA A 256 6.44 -19.99 -29.54
N VAL A 257 6.28 -19.33 -28.40
CA VAL A 257 7.04 -18.14 -28.04
C VAL A 257 7.99 -18.51 -26.91
N LEU A 258 9.28 -18.28 -27.14
CA LEU A 258 10.35 -18.47 -26.16
C LEU A 258 10.87 -17.11 -25.70
N GLN A 259 10.71 -16.81 -24.42
CA GLN A 259 11.34 -15.66 -23.77
C GLN A 259 12.70 -16.08 -23.19
N THR A 260 13.71 -15.25 -23.34
CA THR A 260 15.03 -15.38 -22.71
C THR A 260 15.46 -14.04 -22.13
N ALA A 261 16.53 -14.00 -21.33
CA ALA A 261 17.15 -12.75 -20.89
C ALA A 261 17.65 -11.88 -22.06
N GLY A 262 18.08 -12.52 -23.16
CA GLY A 262 18.58 -11.83 -24.35
C GLY A 262 17.51 -11.32 -25.34
N GLY A 263 16.24 -11.70 -25.16
CA GLY A 263 15.13 -11.32 -26.04
C GLY A 263 14.10 -12.43 -26.25
N ALA A 264 13.24 -12.26 -27.25
CA ALA A 264 12.15 -13.18 -27.53
C ALA A 264 12.26 -13.82 -28.92
N ALA A 265 11.97 -15.12 -29.01
CA ALA A 265 11.95 -15.89 -30.24
C ALA A 265 10.55 -16.44 -30.52
N LEU A 266 10.10 -16.25 -31.76
CA LEU A 266 8.96 -16.97 -32.33
C LEU A 266 9.47 -18.21 -33.04
N LEU A 267 8.93 -19.37 -32.68
CA LEU A 267 9.39 -20.67 -33.11
C LEU A 267 8.30 -21.37 -33.91
N SER A 268 8.69 -22.04 -34.99
CA SER A 268 7.83 -23.00 -35.70
C SER A 268 8.15 -24.40 -35.20
N LEU A 269 7.11 -25.13 -34.80
CA LEU A 269 7.17 -26.47 -34.25
C LEU A 269 6.63 -27.45 -35.30
N GLY A 270 7.46 -28.38 -35.77
CA GLY A 270 6.97 -29.54 -36.53
C GLY A 270 7.03 -29.46 -38.06
N GLY A 271 7.99 -28.74 -38.63
CA GLY A 271 8.44 -29.04 -40.00
C GLY A 271 9.26 -30.35 -40.05
N GLY A 272 9.36 -31.01 -41.20
CA GLY A 272 10.15 -32.25 -41.39
C GLY A 272 11.65 -32.15 -41.06
N GLY A 273 12.14 -30.98 -40.63
CA GLY A 273 13.51 -30.70 -40.16
C GLY A 273 13.63 -30.30 -38.68
N GLY A 274 12.57 -30.38 -37.87
CA GLY A 274 12.59 -30.02 -36.44
C GLY A 274 12.13 -28.59 -36.14
N THR A 275 12.53 -28.06 -34.98
CA THR A 275 12.19 -26.68 -34.55
C THR A 275 13.04 -25.66 -35.32
N ALA A 276 12.42 -24.56 -35.75
CA ALA A 276 13.11 -23.46 -36.42
C ALA A 276 12.70 -22.11 -35.83
N VAL A 277 13.64 -21.17 -35.78
CA VAL A 277 13.38 -19.77 -35.41
C VAL A 277 12.75 -19.05 -36.60
N VAL A 278 11.50 -18.62 -36.45
CA VAL A 278 10.80 -17.80 -37.45
C VAL A 278 11.31 -16.36 -37.37
N THR A 279 11.38 -15.82 -36.16
CA THR A 279 11.86 -14.46 -35.89
C THR A 279 12.45 -14.40 -34.49
N PHE A 280 13.52 -13.63 -34.33
CA PHE A 280 14.11 -13.31 -33.04
C PHE A 280 14.22 -11.80 -32.91
N VAL A 281 13.78 -11.25 -31.78
CA VAL A 281 13.88 -9.82 -31.49
C VAL A 281 14.67 -9.65 -30.19
N ALA A 282 15.89 -9.15 -30.34
CA ALA A 282 16.81 -8.92 -29.24
C ALA A 282 16.25 -7.90 -28.23
N GLY A 283 16.39 -8.17 -26.94
CA GLY A 283 15.93 -7.32 -25.84
C GLY A 283 14.41 -7.13 -25.74
N ALA A 284 13.62 -7.79 -26.60
CA ALA A 284 12.17 -7.71 -26.54
C ALA A 284 11.59 -8.62 -25.45
N THR A 285 10.53 -8.14 -24.82
CA THR A 285 9.61 -8.96 -24.03
C THR A 285 8.41 -9.31 -24.91
N ALA A 286 8.08 -10.59 -25.02
CA ALA A 286 6.94 -11.04 -25.81
C ALA A 286 5.70 -11.27 -24.95
N SER A 287 4.54 -11.15 -25.58
CA SER A 287 3.35 -11.84 -25.11
C SER A 287 3.42 -13.30 -25.52
N GLY A 288 2.70 -14.17 -24.81
CA GLY A 288 2.28 -15.44 -25.41
C GLY A 288 1.39 -15.20 -26.64
N CYS A 289 1.09 -16.25 -27.40
CA CYS A 289 0.20 -16.10 -28.55
C CYS A 289 -1.23 -15.78 -28.11
N PHE A 290 -1.87 -14.87 -28.83
CA PHE A 290 -3.27 -14.53 -28.65
C PHE A 290 -4.00 -14.54 -29.99
N ALA A 291 -5.33 -14.70 -29.93
CA ALA A 291 -6.16 -14.66 -31.12
C ALA A 291 -6.41 -13.21 -31.56
N GLY A 292 -6.42 -12.98 -32.87
CA GLY A 292 -6.92 -11.73 -33.46
C GLY A 292 -8.44 -11.58 -33.28
N ALA A 293 -9.00 -10.47 -33.76
CA ALA A 293 -10.45 -10.24 -33.70
C ALA A 293 -11.26 -11.14 -34.67
N ASP A 294 -10.58 -11.85 -35.57
CA ASP A 294 -11.10 -12.96 -36.34
C ASP A 294 -10.60 -14.28 -35.72
N PRO A 295 -11.48 -15.10 -35.12
CA PRO A 295 -11.10 -16.38 -34.53
C PRO A 295 -10.49 -17.38 -35.51
N ALA A 296 -10.70 -17.20 -36.82
CA ALA A 296 -10.11 -18.03 -37.88
C ALA A 296 -8.76 -17.51 -38.38
N GLY A 297 -8.27 -16.37 -37.87
CA GLY A 297 -7.01 -15.75 -38.26
C GLY A 297 -5.77 -16.47 -37.70
N SER A 298 -4.60 -16.12 -38.23
CA SER A 298 -3.33 -16.60 -37.68
C SER A 298 -3.12 -16.14 -36.23
N PRO A 299 -2.45 -16.94 -35.39
CA PRO A 299 -2.10 -16.50 -34.04
C PRO A 299 -1.22 -15.26 -34.11
N LEU A 300 -1.33 -14.37 -33.12
CA LEU A 300 -0.58 -13.12 -33.04
C LEU A 300 0.31 -13.10 -31.80
N VAL A 301 1.44 -12.38 -31.90
CA VAL A 301 2.39 -12.18 -30.80
C VAL A 301 2.74 -10.70 -30.70
N ALA A 302 2.55 -10.13 -29.52
CA ALA A 302 2.96 -8.77 -29.21
C ALA A 302 4.39 -8.79 -28.69
N LEU A 303 5.16 -7.76 -29.06
CA LEU A 303 6.52 -7.56 -28.58
C LEU A 303 6.67 -6.13 -28.08
N ALA A 304 7.41 -5.97 -27.01
CA ALA A 304 7.76 -4.68 -26.43
C ALA A 304 9.26 -4.64 -26.14
N THR A 305 9.98 -3.71 -26.76
CA THR A 305 11.41 -3.49 -26.57
C THR A 305 11.61 -2.13 -25.91
N PRO A 306 11.99 -2.09 -24.62
CA PRO A 306 12.23 -0.84 -23.93
C PRO A 306 13.53 -0.20 -24.45
N SER A 307 13.53 1.12 -24.65
CA SER A 307 14.69 1.86 -25.14
C SER A 307 14.75 3.27 -24.56
N ALA A 308 15.91 3.92 -24.73
CA ALA A 308 16.10 5.32 -24.36
C ALA A 308 15.11 6.29 -25.05
N ALA A 309 14.62 5.94 -26.24
CA ALA A 309 13.68 6.74 -27.03
C ALA A 309 12.21 6.47 -26.68
N GLY A 310 11.92 5.49 -25.82
CA GLY A 310 10.57 5.02 -25.52
C GLY A 310 10.41 3.51 -25.67
N LEU A 311 9.20 3.05 -25.39
CA LEU A 311 8.81 1.66 -25.57
C LEU A 311 8.49 1.41 -27.06
N ALA A 312 9.31 0.61 -27.73
CA ALA A 312 9.02 0.16 -29.09
C ALA A 312 8.10 -1.06 -29.02
N VAL A 313 6.89 -0.93 -29.57
CA VAL A 313 5.90 -2.01 -29.60
C VAL A 313 5.62 -2.46 -31.02
N GLN A 314 5.33 -3.75 -31.19
CA GLN A 314 4.89 -4.31 -32.48
C GLN A 314 4.04 -5.56 -32.27
N VAL A 315 3.27 -5.92 -33.28
CA VAL A 315 2.50 -7.17 -33.31
C VAL A 315 2.89 -7.95 -34.56
N LEU A 316 3.34 -9.18 -34.36
CA LEU A 316 3.74 -10.09 -35.41
C LEU A 316 2.70 -11.18 -35.60
N SER A 317 2.60 -11.66 -36.83
CA SER A 317 1.93 -12.91 -37.17
C SER A 317 2.76 -14.07 -36.63
N GLY A 318 2.16 -14.90 -35.80
CA GLY A 318 2.77 -16.11 -35.26
C GLY A 318 3.09 -17.14 -36.35
N ALA A 319 2.42 -17.09 -37.50
CA ALA A 319 2.61 -18.05 -38.58
C ALA A 319 3.96 -17.89 -39.31
N ASP A 320 4.30 -16.66 -39.65
CA ASP A 320 5.41 -16.31 -40.55
C ASP A 320 6.32 -15.18 -40.02
N GLY A 321 6.01 -14.61 -38.85
CA GLY A 321 6.77 -13.52 -38.24
C GLY A 321 6.56 -12.16 -38.91
N SER A 322 5.64 -12.05 -39.87
CA SER A 322 5.36 -10.79 -40.55
C SER A 322 4.73 -9.77 -39.60
N ALA A 323 5.10 -8.49 -39.75
CA ALA A 323 4.53 -7.42 -38.92
C ALA A 323 3.08 -7.14 -39.33
N VAL A 324 2.14 -7.45 -38.45
CA VAL A 324 0.71 -7.11 -38.59
C VAL A 324 0.47 -5.68 -38.13
N GLN A 325 1.12 -5.30 -37.03
CA GLN A 325 1.27 -3.91 -36.61
C GLN A 325 2.75 -3.54 -36.69
N PRO A 326 3.12 -2.53 -37.49
CA PRO A 326 4.52 -2.10 -37.60
C PRO A 326 5.01 -1.54 -36.27
N THR A 327 6.33 -1.52 -36.11
CA THR A 327 6.96 -1.00 -34.90
C THR A 327 6.57 0.46 -34.67
N ALA A 328 6.00 0.75 -33.51
CA ALA A 328 5.68 2.09 -33.04
C ALA A 328 6.46 2.37 -31.75
N THR A 329 7.17 3.50 -31.71
CA THR A 329 7.93 3.92 -30.52
C THR A 329 7.15 4.95 -29.73
N ILE A 330 6.86 4.63 -28.47
CA ILE A 330 6.04 5.46 -27.59
C ILE A 330 6.97 6.21 -26.62
N ALA A 331 7.32 7.44 -26.99
CA ALA A 331 8.27 8.25 -26.22
C ALA A 331 7.81 8.54 -24.77
N ALA A 332 6.50 8.60 -24.53
CA ALA A 332 5.93 8.82 -23.20
C ALA A 332 6.12 7.62 -22.25
N LEU A 333 6.36 6.42 -22.78
CA LEU A 333 6.66 5.20 -22.02
C LEU A 333 8.15 4.91 -22.06
N ALA A 334 8.95 5.85 -21.52
CA ALA A 334 10.40 5.71 -21.37
C ALA A 334 10.81 5.76 -19.89
N PRO A 335 10.29 4.88 -19.01
CA PRO A 335 10.69 4.89 -17.61
C PRO A 335 12.20 4.66 -17.49
N ARG A 336 12.86 5.53 -16.73
CA ARG A 336 14.30 5.50 -16.49
C ARG A 336 14.59 5.46 -15.00
N ARG A 337 15.66 4.76 -14.67
CA ARG A 337 16.28 4.80 -13.36
C ARG A 337 17.12 6.06 -13.20
N ALA A 338 17.49 6.36 -11.96
CA ALA A 338 18.33 7.50 -11.62
C ALA A 338 19.72 7.47 -12.27
N ASP A 339 20.21 6.29 -12.67
CA ASP A 339 21.46 6.09 -13.41
C ASP A 339 21.26 6.10 -14.94
N ASP A 340 20.12 6.63 -15.41
CA ASP A 340 19.70 6.65 -16.82
C ASP A 340 19.46 5.28 -17.46
N ALA A 341 19.56 4.18 -16.69
CA ALA A 341 19.23 2.86 -17.20
C ALA A 341 17.73 2.76 -17.54
N VAL A 342 17.44 2.17 -18.70
CA VAL A 342 16.07 1.94 -19.14
C VAL A 342 15.43 0.87 -18.24
N VAL A 343 14.22 1.14 -17.75
CA VAL A 343 13.47 0.15 -16.96
C VAL A 343 12.95 -0.96 -17.88
N PRO A 344 13.29 -2.24 -17.61
CA PRO A 344 12.81 -3.35 -18.42
C PRO A 344 11.30 -3.57 -18.32
N VAL A 345 10.74 -4.25 -19.32
CA VAL A 345 9.38 -4.81 -19.26
C VAL A 345 9.47 -6.19 -18.60
N ALA A 346 8.81 -6.36 -17.47
CA ALA A 346 8.78 -7.60 -16.71
C ALA A 346 7.84 -8.64 -17.34
N ALA A 347 6.71 -8.19 -17.87
CA ALA A 347 5.71 -9.03 -18.53
C ALA A 347 4.92 -8.23 -19.57
N LEU A 348 4.47 -8.92 -20.62
CA LEU A 348 3.64 -8.34 -21.67
C LEU A 348 2.44 -9.25 -21.94
N PHE A 349 1.25 -8.66 -22.01
CA PHE A 349 0.02 -9.37 -22.38
C PHE A 349 -0.58 -8.73 -23.63
N GLY A 350 -0.90 -9.55 -24.63
CA GLY A 350 -1.47 -9.12 -25.90
C GLY A 350 -2.95 -9.46 -26.01
N GLY A 351 -3.70 -8.64 -26.75
CA GLY A 351 -5.08 -8.90 -27.11
C GLY A 351 -5.50 -8.11 -28.34
N ALA A 352 -6.64 -8.46 -28.90
CA ALA A 352 -7.24 -7.75 -30.03
C ALA A 352 -8.76 -7.59 -29.83
N ALA A 353 -9.32 -6.50 -30.33
CA ALA A 353 -10.76 -6.28 -30.41
C ALA A 353 -11.17 -5.85 -31.83
N ARG A 354 -12.47 -6.00 -32.13
CA ARG A 354 -13.02 -5.46 -33.38
C ARG A 354 -13.14 -3.95 -33.24
N ALA A 355 -12.56 -3.21 -34.18
CA ALA A 355 -12.75 -1.77 -34.24
C ALA A 355 -14.19 -1.46 -34.70
N GLY A 356 -14.68 -0.24 -34.39
CA GLY A 356 -16.02 0.22 -34.80
C GLY A 356 -16.24 0.32 -36.32
N ARG A 357 -15.19 0.14 -37.14
CA ARG A 357 -15.25 0.08 -38.60
C ARG A 357 -15.10 -1.37 -39.07
N VAL A 358 -15.95 -1.76 -40.03
CA VAL A 358 -15.95 -3.11 -40.62
C VAL A 358 -14.56 -3.41 -41.21
N GLY A 359 -13.91 -4.48 -40.73
CA GLY A 359 -12.62 -4.97 -41.22
C GLY A 359 -11.37 -4.40 -40.55
N GLN A 360 -11.49 -3.48 -39.57
CA GLN A 360 -10.36 -3.05 -38.74
C GLN A 360 -10.37 -3.76 -37.38
N GLN A 361 -9.18 -4.10 -36.90
CA GLN A 361 -8.95 -4.64 -35.56
C GLN A 361 -8.07 -3.67 -34.79
N GLU A 362 -8.33 -3.54 -33.51
CA GLU A 362 -7.54 -2.75 -32.57
C GLU A 362 -6.70 -3.72 -31.73
N PHE A 363 -5.40 -3.45 -31.62
CA PHE A 363 -4.46 -4.24 -30.85
C PHE A 363 -4.18 -3.60 -29.50
N PHE A 364 -4.21 -4.41 -28.45
CA PHE A 364 -3.93 -4.00 -27.09
C PHE A 364 -2.71 -4.74 -26.56
N GLN A 365 -1.80 -3.99 -25.94
CA GLN A 365 -0.58 -4.50 -25.35
C GLN A 365 -0.47 -3.93 -23.93
N LEU A 366 -0.66 -4.79 -22.94
CA LEU A 366 -0.54 -4.44 -21.53
C LEU A 366 0.87 -4.77 -21.05
N ALA A 367 1.67 -3.72 -20.83
CA ALA A 367 3.05 -3.82 -20.39
C ALA A 367 3.14 -3.63 -18.86
N VAL A 368 3.77 -4.60 -18.19
CA VAL A 368 4.15 -4.51 -16.77
C VAL A 368 5.64 -4.22 -16.72
N PHE A 369 6.04 -3.10 -16.15
CA PHE A 369 7.45 -2.74 -16.00
C PHE A 369 8.05 -3.35 -14.72
N ASP A 370 9.37 -3.48 -14.68
CA ASP A 370 10.10 -3.98 -13.51
C ASP A 370 9.94 -3.10 -12.27
N ASP A 371 9.62 -1.83 -12.47
CA ASP A 371 9.35 -0.85 -11.43
C ASP A 371 7.92 -0.94 -10.84
N ASP A 372 7.14 -1.94 -11.25
CA ASP A 372 5.72 -2.19 -10.95
C ASP A 372 4.72 -1.24 -11.62
N SER A 373 5.13 -0.33 -12.51
CA SER A 373 4.18 0.46 -13.28
C SER A 373 3.48 -0.37 -14.36
N LEU A 374 2.23 -0.02 -14.68
CA LEU A 374 1.38 -0.74 -15.61
C LEU A 374 0.90 0.19 -16.72
N ALA A 375 1.23 -0.10 -17.97
CA ALA A 375 0.80 0.69 -19.12
C ALA A 375 -0.03 -0.14 -20.09
N LEU A 376 -1.07 0.46 -20.64
CA LEU A 376 -1.77 -0.08 -21.81
C LEU A 376 -1.39 0.73 -23.03
N VAL A 377 -1.03 0.00 -24.08
CA VAL A 377 -0.81 0.53 -25.42
C VAL A 377 -1.92 0.01 -26.33
N ALA A 378 -2.58 0.91 -27.04
CA ALA A 378 -3.62 0.61 -28.02
C ALA A 378 -3.17 1.13 -29.40
N ASP A 379 -3.10 0.25 -30.40
CA ASP A 379 -2.67 0.56 -31.77
C ASP A 379 -1.36 1.38 -31.85
N GLY A 380 -0.40 1.08 -30.96
CA GLY A 380 0.92 1.72 -30.95
C GLY A 380 0.94 3.10 -30.33
N GLN A 381 -0.13 3.50 -29.63
CA GLN A 381 -0.22 4.71 -28.83
C GLN A 381 -0.44 4.35 -27.35
N GLN A 382 0.10 5.16 -26.45
CA GLN A 382 -0.21 5.01 -25.03
C GLN A 382 -1.68 5.33 -24.78
N ALA A 383 -2.44 4.34 -24.31
CA ALA A 383 -3.81 4.56 -23.83
C ALA A 383 -3.78 5.17 -22.42
N TRP A 384 -3.04 4.55 -21.50
CA TRP A 384 -2.88 5.04 -20.13
C TRP A 384 -1.66 4.42 -19.43
N LEU A 385 -1.25 5.05 -18.32
CA LEU A 385 -0.22 4.57 -17.40
C LEU A 385 -0.78 4.61 -15.98
N ARG A 386 -0.58 3.52 -15.24
CA ARG A 386 -0.99 3.37 -13.84
C ARG A 386 0.23 3.11 -12.97
N HIS A 387 0.29 3.80 -11.84
CA HIS A 387 1.34 3.64 -10.83
C HIS A 387 0.96 2.55 -9.82
N GLU A 388 1.07 1.29 -10.22
CA GLU A 388 0.76 0.14 -9.37
C GLU A 388 1.86 -0.13 -8.32
N GLU A 389 3.03 0.51 -8.43
CA GLU A 389 4.09 0.51 -7.41
C GLU A 389 3.62 1.06 -6.05
N LEU A 390 2.61 1.94 -6.04
CA LEU A 390 2.02 2.49 -4.82
C LEU A 390 1.27 1.43 -3.98
N ALA A 391 0.97 0.25 -4.55
CA ALA A 391 0.39 -0.88 -3.82
C ALA A 391 1.37 -1.53 -2.82
N SER A 392 2.67 -1.23 -2.90
CA SER A 392 3.74 -1.88 -2.12
C SER A 392 4.58 -0.89 -1.31
N ILE A 393 3.96 0.19 -0.81
CA ILE A 393 4.60 1.20 0.04
C ILE A 393 5.21 0.56 1.31
N GLN A 394 6.49 0.85 1.52
CA GLN A 394 7.29 0.46 2.69
C GLN A 394 7.34 1.55 3.76
N ASP A 395 7.53 2.81 3.35
CA ASP A 395 7.63 3.94 4.27
C ASP A 395 7.03 5.21 3.65
N VAL A 396 6.51 6.10 4.48
CA VAL A 396 5.83 7.33 4.08
C VAL A 396 6.23 8.48 4.98
N LEU A 397 6.53 9.62 4.36
CA LEU A 397 6.88 10.86 5.03
C LEU A 397 6.07 12.01 4.45
N PHE A 398 5.72 13.00 5.27
CA PHE A 398 5.19 14.27 4.79
C PHE A 398 6.30 15.31 4.67
N THR A 399 6.25 16.09 3.61
CA THR A 399 7.09 17.28 3.40
C THR A 399 6.20 18.47 3.06
N ASP A 400 6.65 19.69 3.35
CA ASP A 400 5.94 20.87 2.88
C ASP A 400 6.04 20.98 1.36
N LEU A 401 5.03 21.60 0.75
CA LEU A 401 5.12 22.07 -0.64
C LEU A 401 5.99 23.34 -0.72
N PRO A 402 6.47 23.70 -1.92
CA PRO A 402 7.16 24.97 -2.14
C PRO A 402 6.36 26.16 -1.60
N ALA A 403 7.07 27.17 -1.10
CA ALA A 403 6.45 28.41 -0.67
C ALA A 403 5.72 29.12 -1.83
N PRO A 404 4.62 29.85 -1.56
CA PRO A 404 3.98 30.66 -2.58
C PRO A 404 4.92 31.79 -3.03
N THR A 405 5.19 31.84 -4.33
CA THR A 405 5.96 32.90 -4.99
C THR A 405 5.05 33.63 -5.97
N PRO A 406 5.34 34.90 -6.33
CA PRO A 406 4.53 35.62 -7.32
C PRO A 406 4.41 34.86 -8.65
N GLU A 407 5.45 34.13 -9.03
CA GLU A 407 5.50 33.34 -10.28
C GLU A 407 4.59 32.11 -10.24
N ASN A 408 4.65 31.30 -9.17
CA ASN A 408 3.83 30.09 -9.09
C ASN A 408 2.34 30.41 -8.88
N GLU A 409 2.02 31.49 -8.16
CA GLU A 409 0.65 31.98 -8.01
C GLU A 409 0.11 32.56 -9.33
N ALA A 410 0.94 33.26 -10.10
CA ALA A 410 0.56 33.74 -11.43
C ALA A 410 0.33 32.57 -12.41
N ALA A 411 1.17 31.53 -12.36
CA ALA A 411 1.00 30.32 -13.17
C ALA A 411 -0.28 29.55 -12.81
N TRP A 412 -0.57 29.41 -11.51
CA TRP A 412 -1.83 28.83 -11.03
C TRP A 412 -3.05 29.65 -11.46
N ALA A 413 -2.99 30.98 -11.33
CA ALA A 413 -4.06 31.86 -11.78
C ALA A 413 -4.30 31.75 -13.29
N ALA A 414 -3.22 31.62 -14.08
CA ALA A 414 -3.29 31.42 -15.53
C ALA A 414 -3.84 30.04 -15.92
N SER A 415 -3.65 29.00 -15.09
CA SER A 415 -4.22 27.67 -15.32
C SER A 415 -5.70 27.58 -14.93
N GLN A 416 -6.26 28.60 -14.27
CA GLN A 416 -7.68 28.60 -13.92
C GLN A 416 -8.57 28.84 -15.14
N PRO A 417 -9.79 28.27 -15.16
CA PRO A 417 -10.76 28.57 -16.19
C PRO A 417 -11.07 30.08 -16.27
N GLY A 418 -11.37 30.56 -17.47
CA GLY A 418 -11.74 31.95 -17.69
C GLY A 418 -13.04 32.36 -17.00
N TRP A 419 -13.36 33.65 -17.08
CA TRP A 419 -14.57 34.21 -16.45
C TRP A 419 -15.86 33.62 -17.02
N ARG A 420 -15.87 33.18 -18.30
CA ARG A 420 -17.05 32.57 -18.95
C ARG A 420 -17.34 31.19 -18.38
N GLU A 421 -16.30 30.37 -18.25
CA GLU A 421 -16.37 29.04 -17.66
C GLU A 421 -16.76 29.13 -16.18
N THR A 422 -16.22 30.13 -15.47
CA THR A 422 -16.57 30.41 -14.07
C THR A 422 -18.03 30.83 -13.92
N LEU A 423 -18.53 31.72 -14.78
CA LEU A 423 -19.95 32.11 -14.77
C LEU A 423 -20.86 30.92 -15.10
N ALA A 424 -20.49 30.10 -16.08
CA ALA A 424 -21.22 28.88 -16.42
C ALA A 424 -21.26 27.90 -15.23
N ALA A 425 -20.14 27.72 -14.53
CA ALA A 425 -20.07 26.89 -13.33
C ALA A 425 -20.94 27.44 -12.18
N GLN A 426 -20.99 28.76 -11.98
CA GLN A 426 -21.88 29.38 -10.98
C GLN A 426 -23.36 29.16 -11.31
N VAL A 427 -23.75 29.28 -12.58
CA VAL A 427 -25.11 28.97 -13.04
C VAL A 427 -25.44 27.50 -12.80
N LEU A 428 -24.51 26.58 -13.15
CA LEU A 428 -24.66 25.15 -12.87
C LEU A 428 -24.78 24.87 -11.38
N GLN A 429 -23.99 25.53 -10.54
CA GLN A 429 -24.07 25.40 -9.09
C GLN A 429 -25.43 25.83 -8.54
N LEU A 430 -25.96 26.97 -8.99
CA LEU A 430 -27.30 27.43 -8.62
C LEU A 430 -28.37 26.45 -9.08
N LYS A 431 -28.25 25.92 -10.31
CA LYS A 431 -29.17 24.92 -10.87
C LYS A 431 -29.17 23.62 -10.06
N VAL A 432 -27.99 23.15 -9.64
CA VAL A 432 -27.83 21.97 -8.77
C VAL A 432 -28.39 22.25 -7.37
N GLN A 433 -28.10 23.39 -6.76
CA GLN A 433 -28.64 23.75 -5.44
C GLN A 433 -30.17 23.89 -5.46
N ALA A 434 -30.73 24.50 -6.51
CA ALA A 434 -32.17 24.57 -6.72
C ALA A 434 -32.78 23.18 -6.90
N SER A 435 -32.09 22.27 -7.60
CA SER A 435 -32.55 20.88 -7.78
C SER A 435 -32.68 20.14 -6.44
N GLN A 436 -31.73 20.37 -5.53
CA GLN A 436 -31.71 19.78 -4.18
C GLN A 436 -32.77 20.41 -3.27
N LEU A 437 -32.92 21.73 -3.28
CA LEU A 437 -33.91 22.44 -2.46
C LEU A 437 -35.35 22.14 -2.89
N ALA A 438 -35.61 22.03 -4.19
CA ALA A 438 -36.94 21.79 -4.74
C ALA A 438 -37.32 20.31 -4.79
N ASN A 439 -36.40 19.37 -4.52
CA ASN A 439 -36.56 17.94 -4.83
C ASN A 439 -37.01 17.69 -6.29
N VAL A 440 -36.57 18.55 -7.23
CA VAL A 440 -36.87 18.44 -8.66
C VAL A 440 -35.55 18.29 -9.41
N GLN A 441 -35.46 17.33 -10.33
CA GLN A 441 -34.24 17.04 -11.08
C GLN A 441 -33.98 18.08 -12.18
N LEU A 442 -33.63 19.31 -11.78
CA LEU A 442 -33.39 20.44 -12.67
C LEU A 442 -32.07 20.30 -13.45
N ALA A 443 -31.02 19.77 -12.82
CA ALA A 443 -29.70 19.56 -13.43
C ALA A 443 -29.54 18.12 -13.95
N THR A 444 -28.96 17.96 -15.15
CA THR A 444 -28.66 16.64 -15.70
C THR A 444 -27.42 16.02 -15.03
N PRO A 445 -27.24 14.68 -15.09
CA PRO A 445 -26.03 14.03 -14.56
C PRO A 445 -24.73 14.55 -15.20
N GLU A 446 -24.74 14.86 -16.50
CA GLU A 446 -23.60 15.44 -17.21
C GLU A 446 -23.26 16.85 -16.71
N GLU A 447 -24.28 17.67 -16.43
CA GLU A 447 -24.11 19.00 -15.85
C GLU A 447 -23.53 18.94 -14.43
N GLN A 448 -23.94 17.93 -13.64
CA GLN A 448 -23.37 17.66 -12.32
C GLN A 448 -21.89 17.27 -12.43
N GLN A 449 -21.55 16.34 -13.31
CA GLN A 449 -20.15 15.94 -13.56
C GLN A 449 -19.29 17.11 -14.03
N ARG A 450 -19.83 17.97 -14.91
CA ARG A 450 -19.10 19.17 -15.37
C ARG A 450 -18.83 20.15 -14.23
N LEU A 451 -19.80 20.34 -13.32
CA LEU A 451 -19.62 21.17 -12.14
C LEU A 451 -18.60 20.55 -11.17
N GLU A 452 -18.64 19.24 -10.96
CA GLU A 452 -17.67 18.52 -10.12
C GLU A 452 -16.26 18.62 -10.70
N ALA A 453 -16.09 18.44 -12.01
CA ALA A 453 -14.80 18.62 -12.69
C ALA A 453 -14.28 20.06 -12.55
N TYR A 454 -15.15 21.06 -12.69
CA TYR A 454 -14.76 22.46 -12.46
C TYR A 454 -14.34 22.71 -11.00
N LYS A 455 -15.12 22.23 -10.03
CA LYS A 455 -14.78 22.33 -8.60
C LYS A 455 -13.49 21.62 -8.26
N ALA A 456 -13.23 20.46 -8.86
CA ALA A 456 -11.98 19.74 -8.71
C ALA A 456 -10.81 20.59 -9.22
N LEU A 457 -10.88 21.09 -10.46
CA LEU A 457 -9.81 21.88 -11.08
C LEU A 457 -9.50 23.18 -10.33
N THR A 458 -10.53 23.86 -9.82
CA THR A 458 -10.41 25.20 -9.19
C THR A 458 -10.21 25.17 -7.69
N SER A 459 -10.10 23.98 -7.08
CA SER A 459 -10.05 23.84 -5.63
C SER A 459 -8.73 24.40 -5.07
N ASP A 460 -8.85 25.23 -4.03
CA ASP A 460 -7.70 25.78 -3.30
C ASP A 460 -6.79 24.68 -2.70
N LYS A 461 -7.36 23.50 -2.43
CA LYS A 461 -6.61 22.35 -1.92
C LYS A 461 -5.64 21.76 -2.95
N LEU A 462 -5.71 22.13 -4.22
CA LEU A 462 -4.87 21.60 -5.30
C LEU A 462 -3.77 22.56 -5.76
N ARG A 463 -3.62 23.71 -5.10
CA ARG A 463 -2.51 24.63 -5.39
C ARG A 463 -1.18 23.91 -5.20
N PRO A 464 -0.18 24.16 -6.07
CA PRO A 464 1.13 23.54 -5.98
C PRO A 464 2.00 24.12 -4.85
N SER A 465 1.53 25.16 -4.14
CA SER A 465 2.23 25.86 -3.06
C SER A 465 1.66 25.50 -1.68
N ARG A 466 2.50 25.53 -0.63
CA ARG A 466 2.04 25.33 0.76
C ARG A 466 1.11 26.46 1.20
N ASP A 467 0.16 26.15 2.08
CA ASP A 467 -0.66 27.12 2.81
C ASP A 467 -0.03 27.54 4.14
N ALA A 468 -0.53 28.65 4.70
CA ALA A 468 -0.14 29.11 6.04
C ALA A 468 -0.64 28.19 7.16
N ASP A 469 -1.77 27.49 6.94
CA ASP A 469 -2.37 26.60 7.94
C ASP A 469 -1.71 25.20 7.96
N GLY A 470 -0.87 24.89 6.97
CA GLY A 470 -0.15 23.62 6.85
C GLY A 470 -1.00 22.43 6.42
N PHE A 471 -2.10 22.65 5.71
CA PHE A 471 -2.95 21.60 5.16
C PHE A 471 -2.49 21.05 3.82
N ARG A 472 -1.69 21.79 3.06
CA ARG A 472 -1.15 21.40 1.76
C ARG A 472 0.29 20.97 1.93
N LYS A 473 0.48 19.65 1.89
CA LYS A 473 1.75 18.97 2.02
C LYS A 473 1.92 17.99 0.86
N GLN A 474 3.14 17.56 0.69
CA GLN A 474 3.53 16.48 -0.19
C GLN A 474 3.70 15.20 0.62
N VAL A 475 3.22 14.08 0.06
CA VAL A 475 3.35 12.74 0.63
C VAL A 475 4.45 12.03 -0.15
N VAL A 476 5.61 11.86 0.45
CA VAL A 476 6.75 11.13 -0.13
C VAL A 476 6.66 9.68 0.31
N ALA A 477 6.57 8.76 -0.65
CA ALA A 477 6.39 7.34 -0.42
C ALA A 477 7.53 6.53 -1.05
N LEU A 478 8.09 5.60 -0.28
CA LEU A 478 9.08 4.62 -0.73
C LEU A 478 8.38 3.29 -0.99
N THR A 479 8.55 2.71 -2.18
CA THR A 479 7.92 1.45 -2.60
C THR A 479 8.88 0.27 -2.50
N GLN A 480 8.34 -0.94 -2.52
CA GLN A 480 9.14 -2.16 -2.57
C GLN A 480 9.91 -2.34 -3.88
N SER A 481 9.48 -1.70 -4.97
CA SER A 481 10.22 -1.67 -6.23
C SER A 481 11.48 -0.79 -6.17
N GLY A 482 11.71 -0.05 -5.09
CA GLY A 482 12.84 0.88 -4.95
C GLY A 482 12.56 2.26 -5.54
N LYS A 483 11.29 2.59 -5.83
CA LYS A 483 10.89 3.93 -6.24
C LYS A 483 10.60 4.82 -5.04
N VAL A 484 10.98 6.08 -5.17
CA VAL A 484 10.50 7.16 -4.30
C VAL A 484 9.56 8.01 -5.14
N LEU A 485 8.32 8.16 -4.69
CA LEU A 485 7.31 8.96 -5.37
C LEU A 485 6.83 10.05 -4.43
N ALA A 486 6.46 11.19 -4.98
CA ALA A 486 5.81 12.23 -4.23
C ALA A 486 4.43 12.54 -4.76
N LEU A 487 3.44 12.52 -3.87
CA LEU A 487 2.04 12.75 -4.17
C LEU A 487 1.57 14.06 -3.55
N HIS A 488 0.71 14.78 -4.25
CA HIS A 488 0.01 15.92 -3.66
C HIS A 488 -1.05 15.41 -2.68
N ASN A 489 -1.08 15.88 -1.43
CA ASN A 489 -2.02 15.35 -0.44
C ASN A 489 -3.50 15.72 -0.73
N GLY A 490 -3.78 16.72 -1.56
CA GLY A 490 -5.14 17.17 -1.90
C GLY A 490 -5.97 16.24 -2.81
N ASP A 491 -5.34 15.52 -3.74
CA ASP A 491 -5.96 14.59 -4.71
C ASP A 491 -5.13 13.31 -4.97
N GLY A 492 -3.97 13.20 -4.33
CA GLY A 492 -3.02 12.12 -4.50
C GLY A 492 -2.30 12.12 -5.85
N ARG A 493 -2.39 13.17 -6.68
CA ARG A 493 -1.71 13.19 -8.00
C ARG A 493 -0.21 13.08 -7.83
N LEU A 494 0.45 12.41 -8.78
CA LEU A 494 1.91 12.31 -8.80
C LEU A 494 2.51 13.69 -9.11
N LEU A 495 3.46 14.12 -8.28
CA LEU A 495 4.26 15.33 -8.50
C LEU A 495 5.57 14.99 -9.20
N TRP A 496 6.27 13.97 -8.70
CA TRP A 496 7.48 13.41 -9.31
C TRP A 496 7.67 11.96 -8.88
N SER A 497 8.49 11.22 -9.63
CA SER A 497 8.88 9.84 -9.34
C SER A 497 10.37 9.66 -9.63
N LEU A 498 11.06 8.96 -8.75
CA LEU A 498 12.48 8.61 -8.86
C LEU A 498 12.63 7.10 -8.70
N ASP A 499 13.15 6.41 -9.73
CA ASP A 499 13.42 4.97 -9.66
C ASP A 499 14.89 4.70 -9.33
N LEU A 500 15.14 4.08 -8.17
CA LEU A 500 16.46 3.67 -7.71
C LEU A 500 16.70 2.17 -7.92
N GLY A 501 15.69 1.44 -8.40
CA GLY A 501 15.70 0.02 -8.67
C GLY A 501 15.57 -0.85 -7.41
N ARG A 502 14.96 -2.03 -7.58
CA ARG A 502 14.75 -3.03 -6.50
C ARG A 502 16.03 -3.41 -5.77
N GLY A 503 17.16 -3.44 -6.48
CA GLY A 503 18.47 -3.79 -5.95
C GLY A 503 19.03 -2.77 -4.96
N ALA A 504 18.47 -1.55 -4.88
CA ALA A 504 18.94 -0.53 -3.93
C ALA A 504 18.66 -0.89 -2.47
N GLY A 505 17.72 -1.80 -2.19
CA GLY A 505 17.47 -2.32 -0.84
C GLY A 505 17.00 -1.25 0.16
N LEU A 506 16.47 -0.13 -0.32
CA LEU A 506 15.97 0.98 0.50
C LEU A 506 14.81 0.51 1.38
N ARG A 507 14.74 1.03 2.61
CA ARG A 507 13.74 0.63 3.62
C ARG A 507 13.13 1.80 4.39
N LYS A 508 13.79 2.95 4.43
CA LYS A 508 13.38 4.07 5.28
C LYS A 508 13.53 5.42 4.59
N LEU A 509 12.59 6.33 4.84
CA LEU A 509 12.65 7.74 4.48
C LEU A 509 12.91 8.57 5.74
N VAL A 510 13.77 9.58 5.63
CA VAL A 510 14.05 10.52 6.71
C VAL A 510 14.16 11.94 6.17
N LEU A 511 13.83 12.94 7.01
CA LEU A 511 14.13 14.34 6.70
C LEU A 511 15.64 14.55 6.75
N TRP A 512 16.23 15.13 5.71
CA TRP A 512 17.66 15.35 5.65
C TRP A 512 18.01 16.79 5.99
N ARG A 513 17.33 17.75 5.36
CA ARG A 513 17.55 19.19 5.59
C ARG A 513 16.25 19.95 5.38
N VAL A 514 15.93 20.85 6.30
CA VAL A 514 14.73 21.68 6.25
C VAL A 514 15.15 23.15 6.31
N PRO A 515 15.09 23.89 5.19
CA PRO A 515 15.42 25.31 5.16
C PRO A 515 14.35 26.17 5.84
N HIS A 516 14.79 27.30 6.39
CA HIS A 516 13.93 28.33 7.00
C HIS A 516 13.57 29.44 6.01
N ASP A 517 14.32 29.52 4.90
CA ASP A 517 14.06 30.46 3.80
C ASP A 517 13.28 29.81 2.65
N VAL A 518 12.96 30.62 1.63
CA VAL A 518 12.24 30.20 0.41
C VAL A 518 13.17 29.96 -0.78
N GLN A 519 14.47 30.17 -0.62
CA GLN A 519 15.47 30.05 -1.69
C GLN A 519 16.00 28.62 -1.80
N HIS A 520 16.05 27.89 -0.69
CA HIS A 520 16.52 26.52 -0.61
C HIS A 520 15.35 25.54 -0.56
N ASP A 521 15.57 24.36 -1.13
CA ASP A 521 14.59 23.28 -1.14
C ASP A 521 14.76 22.35 0.08
N ILE A 522 13.66 21.71 0.46
CA ILE A 522 13.68 20.64 1.47
C ILE A 522 14.39 19.42 0.86
N GLN A 523 15.21 18.77 1.67
CA GLN A 523 15.90 17.53 1.30
C GLN A 523 15.37 16.38 2.15
N VAL A 524 15.09 15.25 1.51
CA VAL A 524 14.78 13.97 2.15
C VAL A 524 15.86 12.96 1.80
N ALA A 525 16.03 11.92 2.62
CA ALA A 525 16.96 10.86 2.32
C ALA A 525 16.28 9.48 2.36
N ALA A 526 16.50 8.70 1.30
CA ALA A 526 16.15 7.30 1.26
C ALA A 526 17.33 6.46 1.73
N VAL A 527 17.10 5.56 2.70
CA VAL A 527 18.15 4.83 3.40
C VAL A 527 17.99 3.32 3.22
N ALA A 528 19.10 2.67 2.85
CA ALA A 528 19.30 1.23 2.89
C ALA A 528 20.35 0.90 3.95
N THR A 529 20.04 -0.06 4.82
CA THR A 529 20.95 -0.64 5.81
C THR A 529 20.93 -2.15 5.64
N GLY A 530 22.09 -2.80 5.65
CA GLY A 530 22.17 -4.26 5.57
C GLY A 530 23.59 -4.79 5.33
N SER A 531 23.69 -6.11 5.20
CA SER A 531 24.95 -6.85 5.03
C SER A 531 25.71 -6.51 3.74
N SER A 532 25.01 -6.05 2.71
CA SER A 532 25.61 -5.57 1.45
C SER A 532 26.18 -4.14 1.52
N GLY A 533 26.16 -3.51 2.70
CA GLY A 533 26.57 -2.12 2.91
C GLY A 533 25.39 -1.17 3.13
N SER A 534 25.69 0.05 3.57
CA SER A 534 24.66 1.08 3.80
C SER A 534 24.72 2.17 2.74
N ARG A 535 23.55 2.58 2.26
CA ARG A 535 23.42 3.62 1.23
C ARG A 535 22.39 4.65 1.67
N VAL A 536 22.74 5.91 1.56
CA VAL A 536 21.87 7.05 1.82
C VAL A 536 21.82 7.90 0.55
N ILE A 537 20.62 8.09 0.01
CA ILE A 537 20.39 8.84 -1.22
C ILE A 537 19.59 10.07 -0.84
N VAL A 538 20.24 11.23 -0.91
CA VAL A 538 19.64 12.54 -0.62
C VAL A 538 18.96 13.05 -1.88
N ILE A 539 17.69 13.40 -1.72
CA ILE A 539 16.75 13.71 -2.77
C ILE A 539 16.12 15.07 -2.45
N ASN A 540 16.07 15.94 -3.45
CA ASN A 540 15.31 17.17 -3.38
C ASN A 540 13.81 16.83 -3.27
N ALA A 541 13.15 17.21 -2.18
CA ALA A 541 11.77 16.81 -1.91
C ALA A 541 10.78 17.39 -2.93
N HIS A 542 11.06 18.55 -3.52
CA HIS A 542 10.15 19.21 -4.46
C HIS A 542 10.27 18.68 -5.89
N THR A 543 11.49 18.31 -6.32
CA THR A 543 11.77 17.94 -7.72
C THR A 543 12.03 16.44 -7.92
N GLY A 544 12.40 15.71 -6.87
CA GLY A 544 12.83 14.32 -6.96
C GLY A 544 14.26 14.14 -7.48
N ALA A 545 15.01 15.23 -7.70
CA ALA A 545 16.39 15.16 -8.16
C ALA A 545 17.30 14.55 -7.08
N VAL A 546 18.18 13.63 -7.48
CA VAL A 546 19.23 13.10 -6.59
C VAL A 546 20.33 14.15 -6.46
N GLU A 547 20.52 14.66 -5.25
CA GLU A 547 21.52 15.69 -4.96
C GLU A 547 22.82 15.08 -4.44
N GLN A 548 22.71 14.01 -3.65
CA GLN A 548 23.87 13.33 -3.09
C GLN A 548 23.61 11.84 -2.91
N THR A 549 24.60 11.00 -3.20
CA THR A 549 24.61 9.60 -2.80
C THR A 549 25.78 9.36 -1.86
N LEU A 550 25.48 8.88 -0.67
CA LEU A 550 26.45 8.54 0.37
C LEU A 550 26.47 7.03 0.52
N ALA A 551 27.63 6.43 0.30
CA ALA A 551 27.87 5.02 0.62
C ALA A 551 28.69 4.92 1.91
N ALA A 552 28.37 3.95 2.74
CA ALA A 552 29.17 3.54 3.87
C ALA A 552 29.53 2.07 3.71
N GLU A 553 30.83 1.79 3.71
CA GLU A 553 31.35 0.43 3.79
C GLU A 553 31.02 -0.15 5.18
N GLY A 554 30.64 -1.43 5.21
CA GLY A 554 30.28 -2.15 6.42
C GLY A 554 28.77 -2.34 6.61
N GLU A 555 28.43 -3.43 7.29
CA GLU A 555 27.05 -3.78 7.63
C GLU A 555 26.55 -2.89 8.77
N ALA A 556 25.64 -1.96 8.47
CA ALA A 556 24.91 -1.22 9.50
C ALA A 556 23.57 -1.92 9.77
N ALA A 557 23.23 -2.07 11.05
CA ALA A 557 21.95 -2.62 11.47
C ALA A 557 20.89 -1.53 11.71
N GLN A 558 21.31 -0.33 12.08
CA GLN A 558 20.40 0.74 12.52
C GLN A 558 20.90 2.13 12.11
N LEU A 559 19.94 3.03 11.88
CA LEU A 559 20.15 4.45 11.66
C LEU A 559 19.55 5.23 12.84
N LEU A 560 20.39 5.92 13.62
CA LEU A 560 19.96 6.77 14.73
C LEU A 560 19.93 8.23 14.29
N HIS A 561 18.91 8.98 14.69
CA HIS A 561 18.82 10.42 14.49
C HIS A 561 19.42 11.14 15.71
N LEU A 562 20.27 12.15 15.49
CA LEU A 562 20.76 12.97 16.59
C LEU A 562 19.63 13.88 17.09
N PRO A 563 19.43 14.01 18.43
CA PRO A 563 18.28 14.72 18.98
C PRO A 563 18.16 16.20 18.57
N GLN A 564 19.29 16.87 18.36
CA GLN A 564 19.31 18.27 17.93
C GLN A 564 19.79 18.37 16.48
N PRO A 565 19.03 19.04 15.59
CA PRO A 565 19.53 19.36 14.27
C PRO A 565 20.69 20.35 14.37
N LEU A 566 21.59 20.27 13.40
CA LEU A 566 22.64 21.26 13.20
C LEU A 566 22.02 22.49 12.54
N HIS A 567 22.25 23.67 13.12
CA HIS A 567 21.74 24.91 12.57
C HIS A 567 22.87 25.72 11.93
N ASP A 568 22.74 26.03 10.65
CA ASP A 568 23.72 26.82 9.89
C ASP A 568 23.29 28.28 9.65
N GLY A 569 22.18 28.70 10.28
CA GLY A 569 21.58 30.04 10.12
C GLY A 569 20.46 30.09 9.08
N PHE A 570 20.42 29.15 8.15
CA PHE A 570 19.47 29.14 7.02
C PHE A 570 18.64 27.87 6.96
N ALA A 571 19.12 26.78 7.55
CA ALA A 571 18.44 25.49 7.57
C ALA A 571 18.73 24.70 8.84
N ASP A 572 17.81 23.79 9.13
CA ASP A 572 18.04 22.70 10.06
C ASP A 572 18.55 21.48 9.28
N GLN A 573 19.83 21.14 9.48
CA GLN A 573 20.46 19.95 8.94
C GLN A 573 20.33 18.82 9.95
N HIS A 574 19.62 17.75 9.57
CA HIS A 574 19.53 16.55 10.38
C HIS A 574 20.82 15.74 10.24
N ALA A 575 21.32 15.25 11.37
CA ALA A 575 22.49 14.38 11.43
C ALA A 575 22.09 13.00 11.96
N TYR A 576 22.70 11.98 11.39
CA TYR A 576 22.39 10.58 11.63
C TYR A 576 23.66 9.78 11.95
N VAL A 577 23.50 8.72 12.72
CA VAL A 577 24.57 7.80 13.07
C VAL A 577 24.21 6.42 12.53
N LEU A 578 25.01 5.92 11.58
CA LEU A 578 24.98 4.54 11.12
C LEU A 578 25.68 3.66 12.13
N VAL A 579 24.92 2.73 12.71
CA VAL A 579 25.41 1.84 13.77
C VAL A 579 25.70 0.46 13.18
N PRO A 580 26.93 -0.07 13.33
CA PRO A 580 27.32 -1.37 12.78
C PRO A 580 26.51 -2.52 13.40
N ALA A 581 26.29 -3.60 12.65
CA ALA A 581 25.54 -4.77 13.13
C ALA A 581 26.26 -5.54 14.25
N GLY A 582 27.59 -5.66 14.17
CA GLY A 582 28.40 -6.30 15.20
C GLY A 582 28.52 -5.47 16.49
N ALA A 583 28.94 -6.15 17.57
CA ALA A 583 29.24 -5.52 18.86
C ALA A 583 30.59 -4.75 18.86
N SER A 584 31.39 -4.88 17.80
CA SER A 584 32.68 -4.23 17.64
C SER A 584 32.72 -3.51 16.29
N GLY A 585 32.72 -2.18 16.32
CA GLY A 585 32.80 -1.34 15.12
C GLY A 585 32.54 0.13 15.44
N ALA A 586 33.25 1.02 14.75
CA ALA A 586 33.05 2.46 14.89
C ALA A 586 31.75 2.89 14.19
N ALA A 587 30.96 3.72 14.88
CA ALA A 587 29.78 4.32 14.30
C ALA A 587 30.16 5.38 13.26
N LYS A 588 29.40 5.49 12.16
CA LYS A 588 29.64 6.50 11.13
C LYS A 588 28.59 7.59 11.20
N VAL A 589 29.02 8.84 11.23
CA VAL A 589 28.12 10.01 11.26
C VAL A 589 27.84 10.48 9.83
N LEU A 590 26.60 10.88 9.57
CA LEU A 590 26.10 11.36 8.30
C LEU A 590 25.29 12.67 8.49
N PRO A 591 25.53 13.73 7.71
CA PRO A 591 26.67 13.88 6.79
C PRO A 591 28.02 13.87 7.54
N ASP A 592 29.10 13.42 6.88
CA ASP A 592 30.44 13.39 7.47
C ASP A 592 31.10 14.78 7.42
N THR A 593 30.59 15.70 8.24
CA THR A 593 31.15 17.05 8.40
C THR A 593 31.84 17.19 9.75
N ALA A 594 32.66 18.24 9.91
CA ALA A 594 33.30 18.51 11.20
C ALA A 594 32.26 18.83 12.28
N GLU A 595 31.20 19.56 11.92
CA GLU A 595 30.11 19.96 12.77
C GLU A 595 29.27 18.76 13.21
N ALA A 596 28.92 17.86 12.29
CA ALA A 596 28.17 16.65 12.61
C ALA A 596 28.96 15.71 13.50
N ARG A 597 30.27 15.55 13.26
CA ARG A 597 31.15 14.75 14.13
C ARG A 597 31.30 15.38 15.51
N ALA A 598 31.44 16.70 15.60
CA ALA A 598 31.50 17.41 16.87
C ALA A 598 30.18 17.27 17.65
N ALA A 599 29.03 17.39 16.97
CA ALA A 599 27.72 17.19 17.58
C ALA A 599 27.53 15.75 18.07
N PHE A 600 27.96 14.75 17.28
CA PHE A 600 27.96 13.37 17.74
C PHE A 600 28.87 13.19 18.95
N GLN A 601 30.11 13.68 18.93
CA GLN A 601 31.04 13.60 20.06
C GLN A 601 30.45 14.22 21.34
N ALA A 602 29.76 15.36 21.21
CA ALA A 602 29.10 16.04 22.32
C ALA A 602 27.88 15.25 22.85
N ALA A 603 27.08 14.67 21.95
CA ALA A 603 25.87 13.91 22.32
C ALA A 603 26.18 12.48 22.82
N ARG A 604 27.33 11.92 22.40
CA ARG A 604 27.73 10.52 22.60
C ARG A 604 27.57 9.97 24.01
N PRO A 605 27.97 10.68 25.10
CA PRO A 605 27.85 10.15 26.45
C PRO A 605 26.38 9.90 26.87
N ALA A 606 25.47 10.74 26.38
CA ALA A 606 24.05 10.67 26.69
C ALA A 606 23.25 9.82 25.70
N LEU A 607 23.80 9.57 24.50
CA LEU A 607 23.13 8.81 23.45
C LEU A 607 23.04 7.33 23.83
N SER A 608 21.81 6.81 23.87
CA SER A 608 21.52 5.39 24.14
C SER A 608 20.49 4.91 23.13
N PHE A 609 20.55 3.63 22.77
CA PHE A 609 19.62 2.99 21.84
C PHE A 609 19.47 1.52 22.20
N TRP A 610 18.58 0.80 21.53
CA TRP A 610 18.32 -0.60 21.83
C TRP A 610 18.20 -1.45 20.59
N ARG A 611 18.44 -2.76 20.75
CA ARG A 611 18.30 -3.79 19.72
C ARG A 611 17.48 -4.95 20.22
N LEU A 612 16.65 -5.48 19.33
CA LEU A 612 15.93 -6.71 19.53
C LEU A 612 16.72 -7.86 18.91
N ASP A 613 17.05 -8.86 19.71
CA ASP A 613 17.50 -10.17 19.21
C ASP A 613 16.30 -11.12 19.28
N GLU A 614 15.66 -11.32 18.12
CA GLU A 614 14.48 -12.20 18.00
C GLU A 614 14.82 -13.67 18.26
N ALA A 615 16.04 -14.11 17.96
CA ALA A 615 16.45 -15.50 18.09
C ALA A 615 16.75 -15.84 19.56
N ALA A 616 17.42 -14.94 20.28
CA ALA A 616 17.65 -15.06 21.72
C ALA A 616 16.43 -14.66 22.57
N GLY A 617 15.46 -13.96 21.98
CA GLY A 617 14.30 -13.40 22.68
C GLY A 617 14.70 -12.36 23.72
N SER A 618 15.72 -11.55 23.40
CA SER A 618 16.30 -10.57 24.30
C SER A 618 16.32 -9.17 23.71
N ILE A 619 16.30 -8.16 24.58
CA ILE A 619 16.54 -6.77 24.21
C ILE A 619 17.84 -6.31 24.85
N GLN A 620 18.70 -5.71 24.04
CA GLN A 620 19.96 -5.12 24.46
C GLN A 620 19.84 -3.61 24.46
N GLY A 621 20.30 -2.98 25.54
CA GLY A 621 20.55 -1.55 25.59
C GLY A 621 22.01 -1.25 25.32
N LEU A 622 22.22 -0.37 24.35
CA LEU A 622 23.51 -0.06 23.77
C LEU A 622 23.78 1.44 23.90
N GLY A 623 25.06 1.77 23.90
CA GLY A 623 25.55 3.14 23.85
C GLY A 623 26.82 3.22 23.02
N PHE A 624 27.62 4.24 23.31
CA PHE A 624 28.89 4.47 22.63
C PHE A 624 30.00 4.74 23.65
N SER A 625 31.15 4.11 23.43
CA SER A 625 32.36 4.31 24.22
C SER A 625 33.03 5.66 23.94
N GLU A 626 34.08 6.00 24.69
CA GLU A 626 34.91 7.19 24.43
C GLU A 626 35.61 7.18 23.07
N SER A 627 35.78 6.02 22.43
CA SER A 627 36.30 5.91 21.06
C SER A 627 35.21 6.06 20.00
N GLY A 628 33.92 6.03 20.37
CA GLY A 628 32.80 6.06 19.42
C GLY A 628 32.41 4.69 18.88
N GLU A 629 32.92 3.63 19.51
CA GLU A 629 32.51 2.26 19.25
C GLU A 629 31.23 1.93 20.01
N VAL A 630 30.43 1.02 19.46
CA VAL A 630 29.23 0.52 20.12
C VAL A 630 29.59 -0.27 21.36
N GLU A 631 28.93 0.01 22.49
CA GLU A 631 29.09 -0.74 23.74
C GLU A 631 27.74 -1.27 24.24
N GLU A 632 27.72 -2.50 24.74
CA GLU A 632 26.58 -3.03 25.49
C GLU A 632 26.57 -2.47 26.91
N ARG A 633 25.43 -1.91 27.32
CA ARG A 633 25.22 -1.36 28.67
C ARG A 633 24.38 -2.28 29.54
N TRP A 634 23.37 -2.89 28.94
CA TRP A 634 22.51 -3.86 29.60
C TRP A 634 21.89 -4.81 28.57
N SER A 635 21.46 -5.98 29.04
CA SER A 635 20.72 -6.95 28.24
C SER A 635 19.66 -7.62 29.10
N ALA A 636 18.47 -7.79 28.55
CA ALA A 636 17.34 -8.44 29.20
C ALA A 636 16.77 -9.54 28.30
N VAL A 637 16.88 -10.79 28.74
CA VAL A 637 16.23 -11.93 28.10
C VAL A 637 14.79 -12.00 28.60
N LEU A 638 13.83 -11.70 27.72
CA LEU A 638 12.41 -11.61 28.07
C LEU A 638 11.61 -12.82 27.56
N ALA A 639 12.07 -13.46 26.48
CA ALA A 639 11.45 -14.63 25.87
C ALA A 639 12.51 -15.75 25.68
N PRO A 640 12.88 -16.49 26.74
CA PRO A 640 13.98 -17.45 26.66
C PRO A 640 13.77 -18.52 25.59
N ALA A 641 14.84 -18.87 24.87
CA ALA A 641 14.81 -19.92 23.86
C ALA A 641 14.30 -21.26 24.43
N GLY A 642 13.54 -22.01 23.63
CA GLY A 642 12.96 -23.29 24.03
C GLY A 642 11.62 -23.21 24.79
N THR A 643 11.18 -22.02 25.21
CA THR A 643 9.87 -21.84 25.86
C THR A 643 8.70 -21.73 24.86
N GLY A 644 8.99 -21.53 23.58
CA GLY A 644 8.01 -21.21 22.54
C GLY A 644 7.49 -19.77 22.58
N GLN A 645 7.80 -19.00 23.64
CA GLN A 645 7.46 -17.58 23.74
C GLN A 645 8.35 -16.76 22.81
N ARG A 646 7.81 -15.63 22.34
CA ARG A 646 8.53 -14.63 21.53
C ARG A 646 8.16 -13.24 22.00
N ILE A 647 9.04 -12.28 21.71
CA ILE A 647 8.67 -10.86 21.80
C ILE A 647 7.71 -10.58 20.63
N LEU A 648 6.45 -10.29 20.96
CA LEU A 648 5.35 -10.14 20.00
C LEU A 648 5.17 -8.68 19.55
N ALA A 649 5.48 -7.72 20.43
CA ALA A 649 5.40 -6.29 20.12
C ALA A 649 6.39 -5.49 20.97
N VAL A 650 6.93 -4.42 20.37
CA VAL A 650 7.73 -3.40 21.05
C VAL A 650 7.17 -2.03 20.66
N ALA A 651 6.86 -1.18 21.63
CA ALA A 651 6.37 0.17 21.39
C ALA A 651 7.26 1.20 22.13
N ALA A 652 7.68 2.22 21.39
CA ALA A 652 8.49 3.34 21.87
C ALA A 652 7.81 4.66 21.51
N HIS A 653 8.24 5.75 22.15
CA HIS A 653 7.79 7.09 21.79
C HIS A 653 8.18 7.44 20.35
N SER A 654 7.30 8.19 19.68
CA SER A 654 7.65 8.79 18.41
C SER A 654 8.72 9.88 18.62
N PRO A 655 9.77 9.94 17.79
CA PRO A 655 10.75 11.02 17.87
C PRO A 655 10.07 12.40 17.76
N GLY A 656 10.47 13.33 18.64
CA GLY A 656 9.92 14.70 18.64
C GLY A 656 8.47 14.81 19.13
N GLU A 657 7.91 13.80 19.80
CA GLU A 657 6.56 13.90 20.39
C GLU A 657 6.46 15.08 21.36
N ALA A 658 5.54 16.01 21.09
CA ALA A 658 5.23 17.12 21.97
C ALA A 658 4.21 16.72 23.06
N VAL A 659 4.43 17.23 24.27
CA VAL A 659 3.52 17.07 25.42
C VAL A 659 3.23 18.44 26.01
N ALA A 660 1.99 18.91 25.87
CA ALA A 660 1.60 20.23 26.34
C ALA A 660 1.52 20.34 27.87
N SER A 661 1.00 19.31 28.52
CA SER A 661 0.69 19.34 29.95
C SER A 661 1.42 18.23 30.70
N PRO A 662 2.33 18.57 31.64
CA PRO A 662 3.11 17.61 32.41
C PRO A 662 2.32 16.96 33.56
N ALA A 663 1.17 17.53 33.94
CA ALA A 663 0.36 17.04 35.04
C ALA A 663 -1.13 17.03 34.66
N ARG A 664 -1.91 16.20 35.34
CA ARG A 664 -3.36 16.19 35.27
C ARG A 664 -3.94 16.84 36.53
N VAL A 665 -4.99 17.63 36.36
CA VAL A 665 -5.77 18.17 37.48
C VAL A 665 -6.83 17.13 37.84
N LEU A 666 -6.86 16.70 39.10
CA LEU A 666 -7.84 15.75 39.65
C LEU A 666 -9.13 16.48 40.05
N GLY A 667 -10.20 15.72 40.29
CA GLY A 667 -11.53 16.29 40.58
C GLY A 667 -11.60 17.07 41.90
N ASP A 668 -10.63 16.87 42.79
CA ASP A 668 -10.45 17.60 44.05
C ASP A 668 -9.54 18.85 43.90
N GLY A 669 -9.06 19.13 42.69
CA GLY A 669 -8.16 20.24 42.37
C GLY A 669 -6.68 19.96 42.64
N SER A 670 -6.32 18.75 43.10
CA SER A 670 -4.94 18.33 43.25
C SER A 670 -4.28 17.98 41.90
N LEU A 671 -2.94 17.93 41.88
CA LEU A 671 -2.16 17.63 40.68
C LEU A 671 -1.60 16.21 40.73
N LYS A 672 -1.74 15.48 39.62
CA LYS A 672 -1.08 14.20 39.38
C LYS A 672 -0.09 14.33 38.23
N PHE A 673 1.20 14.27 38.52
CA PHE A 673 2.26 14.44 37.51
C PHE A 673 2.42 13.18 36.66
N LYS A 674 2.48 13.37 35.34
CA LYS A 674 2.69 12.30 34.39
C LYS A 674 4.17 11.88 34.43
N TYR A 675 4.44 10.59 34.35
CA TYR A 675 5.80 10.10 34.12
C TYR A 675 6.11 10.20 32.62
N LEU A 676 6.96 11.16 32.23
CA LEU A 676 7.22 11.55 30.84
C LEU A 676 8.67 11.26 30.40
N ASN A 677 9.12 10.03 30.64
CA ASN A 677 10.45 9.62 30.20
C ASN A 677 10.41 9.20 28.71
N PRO A 678 11.09 9.92 27.79
CA PRO A 678 11.08 9.62 26.35
C PRO A 678 11.75 8.27 26.02
N ASN A 679 12.55 7.73 26.95
CA ASN A 679 13.24 6.45 26.80
C ASN A 679 12.42 5.27 27.34
N THR A 680 11.13 5.46 27.60
CA THR A 680 10.25 4.36 28.01
C THR A 680 10.00 3.41 26.83
N LEU A 681 10.02 2.10 27.10
CA LEU A 681 9.76 1.05 26.14
C LEU A 681 8.69 0.10 26.70
N LEU A 682 7.64 -0.16 25.94
CA LEU A 682 6.72 -1.27 26.21
C LEU A 682 7.17 -2.48 25.39
N VAL A 683 7.32 -3.62 26.04
CA VAL A 683 7.65 -4.90 25.42
C VAL A 683 6.60 -5.91 25.82
N VAL A 684 6.03 -6.61 24.83
CA VAL A 684 5.03 -7.65 25.08
C VAL A 684 5.57 -8.99 24.62
N VAL A 685 5.57 -9.96 25.53
CA VAL A 685 6.05 -11.33 25.30
C VAL A 685 4.90 -12.31 25.42
N GLY A 686 4.84 -13.31 24.55
CA GLY A 686 3.85 -14.38 24.66
C GLY A 686 3.97 -15.40 23.55
N LEU A 687 2.97 -16.29 23.44
CA LEU A 687 2.85 -17.23 22.34
C LEU A 687 2.32 -16.53 21.08
N PRO A 688 2.92 -16.77 19.89
CA PRO A 688 2.38 -16.30 18.62
C PRO A 688 0.95 -16.79 18.34
N ALA A 689 0.25 -16.12 17.44
CA ALA A 689 -1.10 -16.51 17.03
C ALA A 689 -1.13 -17.96 16.50
N GLY A 690 -2.07 -18.76 17.00
CA GLY A 690 -2.24 -20.16 16.58
C GLY A 690 -1.12 -21.12 17.02
N ALA A 691 -0.12 -20.66 17.76
CA ALA A 691 0.90 -21.53 18.34
C ALA A 691 0.32 -22.33 19.51
N ALA A 692 0.48 -23.65 19.49
CA ALA A 692 0.20 -24.47 20.64
C ALA A 692 1.31 -24.31 21.70
N PRO A 693 0.97 -24.34 23.00
CA PRO A 693 1.99 -24.48 24.03
C PRO A 693 2.82 -25.74 23.79
N ALA A 694 4.09 -25.73 24.20
CA ALA A 694 4.97 -26.90 24.07
C ALA A 694 4.32 -28.13 24.72
N ALA A 695 4.53 -29.33 24.15
CA ALA A 695 3.86 -30.57 24.56
C ALA A 695 4.04 -30.92 26.07
N ASP A 696 5.09 -30.41 26.71
CA ASP A 696 5.41 -30.60 28.13
C ASP A 696 5.04 -29.40 29.02
N ALA A 697 4.43 -28.34 28.47
CA ALA A 697 4.05 -27.15 29.21
C ALA A 697 2.70 -27.36 29.93
N ALA A 698 2.75 -27.64 31.23
CA ALA A 698 1.57 -27.74 32.08
C ALA A 698 0.84 -26.39 32.32
N ALA A 699 1.41 -25.27 31.88
CA ALA A 699 0.90 -23.92 32.13
C ALA A 699 0.03 -23.41 30.96
N PRO A 700 -1.07 -22.68 31.25
CA PRO A 700 -1.88 -22.04 30.21
C PRO A 700 -1.09 -21.00 29.40
N ALA A 701 -1.58 -20.67 28.21
CA ALA A 701 -1.01 -19.61 27.38
C ALA A 701 -0.94 -18.29 28.16
N LYS A 702 0.20 -17.61 28.14
CA LYS A 702 0.44 -16.41 28.94
C LYS A 702 1.08 -15.32 28.10
N LEU A 703 0.60 -14.10 28.25
CA LEU A 703 1.16 -12.89 27.65
C LEU A 703 1.61 -11.95 28.78
N THR A 704 2.85 -11.46 28.72
CA THR A 704 3.42 -10.55 29.72
C THR A 704 3.82 -9.24 29.05
N ALA A 705 3.24 -8.14 29.51
CA ALA A 705 3.63 -6.79 29.15
C ALA A 705 4.64 -6.27 30.19
N VAL A 706 5.77 -5.77 29.71
CA VAL A 706 6.86 -5.21 30.53
C VAL A 706 7.13 -3.80 30.02
N VAL A 707 7.00 -2.81 30.91
CA VAL A 707 7.40 -1.44 30.65
C VAL A 707 8.78 -1.24 31.28
N LEU A 708 9.76 -0.89 30.47
CA LEU A 708 11.15 -0.74 30.88
C LEU A 708 11.72 0.61 30.44
N ASP A 709 12.75 1.08 31.14
CA ASP A 709 13.57 2.20 30.71
C ASP A 709 14.65 1.69 29.73
N ALA A 710 14.67 2.21 28.50
CA ALA A 710 15.55 1.75 27.43
C ALA A 710 17.03 2.15 27.64
N VAL A 711 17.32 3.10 28.53
CA VAL A 711 18.70 3.52 28.85
C VAL A 711 19.32 2.57 29.88
N THR A 712 18.55 2.19 30.90
CA THR A 712 19.06 1.47 32.07
C THR A 712 18.63 -0.01 32.13
N GLY A 713 17.63 -0.41 31.35
CA GLY A 713 17.03 -1.75 31.42
C GLY A 713 16.14 -1.96 32.64
N ARG A 714 15.90 -0.93 33.45
CA ARG A 714 15.07 -1.01 34.66
C ARG A 714 13.62 -1.28 34.27
N VAL A 715 13.03 -2.31 34.88
CA VAL A 715 11.59 -2.58 34.77
C VAL A 715 10.83 -1.56 35.62
N LEU A 716 10.02 -0.73 34.97
CA LEU A 716 9.17 0.27 35.61
C LEU A 716 7.82 -0.33 36.04
N PHE A 717 7.27 -1.21 35.21
CA PHE A 717 6.01 -1.89 35.47
C PHE A 717 5.95 -3.22 34.71
N SER A 718 5.25 -4.22 35.25
CA SER A 718 4.97 -5.46 34.53
C SER A 718 3.58 -5.99 34.87
N GLN A 719 2.89 -6.51 33.86
CA GLN A 719 1.58 -7.12 33.98
C GLN A 719 1.50 -8.38 33.13
N ALA A 720 0.91 -9.42 33.69
CA ALA A 720 0.66 -10.68 33.00
C ALA A 720 -0.82 -10.91 32.74
N HIS A 721 -1.13 -11.47 31.57
CA HIS A 721 -2.44 -11.93 31.13
C HIS A 721 -2.38 -13.44 30.94
N GLU A 722 -3.04 -14.17 31.82
CA GLU A 722 -3.25 -15.60 31.67
C GLU A 722 -4.32 -15.85 30.60
N GLY A 723 -4.21 -16.96 29.87
CA GLY A 723 -5.11 -17.30 28.77
C GLY A 723 -5.05 -16.36 27.57
N ALA A 724 -3.90 -15.77 27.26
CA ALA A 724 -3.73 -14.76 26.21
C ALA A 724 -2.63 -15.12 25.20
N THR A 725 -2.85 -14.79 23.93
CA THR A 725 -1.94 -15.06 22.81
C THR A 725 -1.87 -13.88 21.84
N GLY A 726 -0.89 -13.92 20.94
CA GLY A 726 -0.82 -13.01 19.80
C GLY A 726 -1.94 -13.23 18.76
N PRO A 727 -2.02 -12.37 17.73
CA PRO A 727 -1.10 -11.27 17.44
C PRO A 727 -1.26 -10.11 18.44
N VAL A 728 -0.18 -9.34 18.65
CA VAL A 728 -0.16 -8.18 19.55
C VAL A 728 0.23 -6.94 18.77
N HIS A 729 -0.54 -5.87 18.97
CA HIS A 729 -0.17 -4.54 18.49
C HIS A 729 -0.13 -3.58 19.66
N ALA A 730 0.88 -2.73 19.72
CA ALA A 730 1.14 -1.86 20.86
C ALA A 730 1.52 -0.44 20.43
N VAL A 731 1.16 0.54 21.23
CA VAL A 731 1.54 1.95 21.10
C VAL A 731 1.95 2.52 22.45
N LEU A 732 2.85 3.49 22.41
CA LEU A 732 3.30 4.26 23.56
C LEU A 732 3.27 5.74 23.19
N SER A 733 2.60 6.56 24.00
CA SER A 733 2.48 8.00 23.79
C SER A 733 2.29 8.73 25.12
N GLU A 734 3.02 9.83 25.31
CA GLU A 734 3.13 10.56 26.58
C GLU A 734 3.50 9.68 27.78
N ASN A 735 2.52 9.30 28.59
CA ASN A 735 2.66 8.51 29.79
C ASN A 735 1.80 7.24 29.72
N MET A 736 1.24 6.91 28.54
CA MET A 736 0.36 5.77 28.36
C MET A 736 0.87 4.80 27.31
N ALA A 737 0.83 3.53 27.67
CA ALA A 737 1.01 2.42 26.78
C ALA A 737 -0.33 1.70 26.58
N ALA A 738 -0.69 1.37 25.34
CA ALA A 738 -1.87 0.58 25.01
C ALA A 738 -1.48 -0.58 24.09
N TYR A 739 -2.03 -1.76 24.36
CA TYR A 739 -1.78 -2.93 23.54
C TYR A 739 -3.03 -3.80 23.40
N HIS A 740 -3.20 -4.34 22.20
CA HIS A 740 -4.34 -5.13 21.76
C HIS A 740 -3.89 -6.57 21.54
N PHE A 741 -4.65 -7.55 22.06
CA PHE A 741 -4.31 -8.97 22.00
C PHE A 741 -5.55 -9.88 22.06
N TRP A 742 -5.37 -11.16 21.75
CA TRP A 742 -6.44 -12.16 21.81
C TRP A 742 -6.46 -12.86 23.17
N SER A 743 -7.62 -12.88 23.83
CA SER A 743 -7.86 -13.73 24.99
C SER A 743 -8.50 -15.04 24.54
N VAL A 744 -7.79 -16.13 24.76
CA VAL A 744 -8.25 -17.50 24.53
C VAL A 744 -9.39 -17.83 25.49
N ASP A 745 -9.24 -17.47 26.77
CA ASP A 745 -10.24 -17.76 27.81
C ASP A 745 -11.57 -17.05 27.56
N ALA A 746 -11.53 -15.78 27.15
CA ALA A 746 -12.73 -15.00 26.87
C ALA A 746 -13.27 -15.19 25.44
N HIS A 747 -12.50 -15.85 24.56
CA HIS A 747 -12.73 -15.92 23.11
C HIS A 747 -13.04 -14.55 22.50
N ARG A 748 -12.32 -13.51 22.95
CA ARG A 748 -12.54 -12.11 22.58
C ARG A 748 -11.23 -11.35 22.51
N TRP A 749 -11.25 -10.30 21.69
CA TRP A 749 -10.18 -9.29 21.67
C TRP A 749 -10.22 -8.44 22.92
N GLN A 750 -9.03 -8.11 23.43
CA GLN A 750 -8.85 -7.23 24.57
C GLN A 750 -7.88 -6.11 24.24
N VAL A 751 -8.11 -4.95 24.87
CA VAL A 751 -7.18 -3.82 24.88
C VAL A 751 -6.82 -3.56 26.32
N ALA A 752 -5.53 -3.62 26.63
CA ALA A 752 -5.01 -3.18 27.92
C ALA A 752 -4.33 -1.82 27.78
N ALA A 753 -4.47 -1.00 28.81
CA ALA A 753 -3.87 0.32 28.90
C ALA A 753 -3.15 0.48 30.24
N ILE A 754 -1.96 1.06 30.19
CA ILE A 754 -1.09 1.32 31.34
C ILE A 754 -0.77 2.81 31.32
N GLU A 755 -1.03 3.51 32.41
CA GLU A 755 -0.60 4.90 32.61
C GLU A 755 0.44 4.97 33.74
N LEU A 756 1.54 5.67 33.48
CA LEU A 756 2.60 5.92 34.45
C LEU A 756 2.52 7.35 34.99
N TYR A 757 2.71 7.49 36.30
CA TYR A 757 2.67 8.74 37.04
C TYR A 757 3.91 8.86 37.92
N ASP A 758 4.37 10.10 38.12
CA ASP A 758 5.43 10.41 39.08
C ASP A 758 4.81 10.43 40.48
N ALA A 759 5.33 9.57 41.36
CA ALA A 759 4.88 9.41 42.74
C ALA A 759 5.71 10.23 43.74
N SER A 760 6.60 11.10 43.24
CA SER A 760 7.36 12.03 44.08
C SER A 760 6.41 12.97 44.84
N PRO A 761 6.63 13.22 46.15
CA PRO A 761 5.84 14.18 46.90
C PRO A 761 5.97 15.59 46.27
N THR A 762 4.86 16.19 45.85
CA THR A 762 4.88 17.53 45.24
C THR A 762 4.24 18.57 46.15
N THR A 763 4.86 19.75 46.25
CA THR A 763 4.29 20.93 46.90
C THR A 763 3.68 21.91 45.89
N MET A 764 3.72 21.57 44.60
CA MET A 764 3.30 22.45 43.50
C MET A 764 1.78 22.56 43.43
N ARG A 765 1.29 23.77 43.18
CA ARG A 765 -0.12 24.08 42.96
C ARG A 765 -0.41 24.21 41.46
N VAL A 766 -1.69 24.15 41.09
CA VAL A 766 -2.15 24.37 39.71
C VAL A 766 -1.63 25.71 39.15
N SER A 767 -1.56 26.76 39.98
CA SER A 767 -1.00 28.06 39.59
C SER A 767 0.46 27.97 39.16
N ASP A 768 1.24 27.10 39.81
CA ASP A 768 2.67 26.96 39.54
C ASP A 768 2.85 26.30 38.16
N VAL A 769 2.05 25.27 37.86
CA VAL A 769 2.07 24.60 36.54
C VAL A 769 1.47 25.46 35.42
N ALA A 770 0.46 26.29 35.73
CA ALA A 770 -0.22 27.11 34.73
C ALA A 770 0.56 28.39 34.34
N PHE A 771 1.31 28.98 35.28
CA PHE A 771 2.00 30.26 35.08
C PHE A 771 3.52 30.18 35.15
N SER A 772 4.09 29.01 35.47
CA SER A 772 5.52 28.76 35.38
C SER A 772 5.80 27.53 34.52
N VAL A 773 6.97 27.48 33.89
CA VAL A 773 7.49 26.27 33.26
C VAL A 773 8.44 25.64 34.28
N PRO A 774 7.98 24.67 35.10
CA PRO A 774 8.90 23.96 35.98
C PRO A 774 9.87 23.16 35.08
N ASN A 775 11.07 23.70 34.89
CA ASN A 775 12.11 23.07 34.09
C ASN A 775 12.77 21.96 34.94
N VAL A 776 12.06 20.87 35.15
CA VAL A 776 12.56 19.70 35.88
C VAL A 776 13.23 18.78 34.87
N THR A 777 14.55 18.85 34.78
CA THR A 777 15.35 17.88 34.03
C THR A 777 15.44 16.60 34.83
N ALA A 778 14.80 15.52 34.36
CA ALA A 778 14.93 14.18 34.93
C ALA A 778 15.84 13.31 34.05
N SER A 779 16.69 12.49 34.67
CA SER A 779 17.58 11.56 33.98
C SER A 779 17.06 10.13 34.16
N SER A 780 17.16 9.30 33.11
CA SER A 780 16.87 7.85 33.22
C SER A 780 17.67 7.17 34.33
N TRP A 781 18.87 7.67 34.65
CA TRP A 781 19.73 7.14 35.71
C TRP A 781 19.24 7.50 37.12
N ASP A 782 18.47 8.57 37.27
CA ASP A 782 17.88 9.03 38.52
C ASP A 782 16.35 9.01 38.40
N THR A 783 15.81 7.81 38.25
CA THR A 783 14.37 7.64 38.03
C THR A 783 13.58 7.97 39.31
N PRO A 784 12.60 8.88 39.25
CA PRO A 784 11.71 9.13 40.38
C PRO A 784 10.85 7.89 40.69
N PRO A 785 10.27 7.79 41.90
CA PRO A 785 9.27 6.77 42.21
C PRO A 785 8.12 6.81 41.19
N VAL A 786 7.78 5.65 40.62
CA VAL A 786 6.74 5.52 39.59
C VAL A 786 5.49 4.87 40.20
N GLU A 787 4.34 5.48 39.99
CA GLU A 787 3.03 4.88 40.21
C GLU A 787 2.45 4.46 38.85
N ALA A 788 2.04 3.21 38.73
CA ALA A 788 1.39 2.69 37.52
C ALA A 788 -0.08 2.37 37.79
N ALA A 789 -0.95 2.79 36.88
CA ALA A 789 -2.35 2.40 36.85
C ALA A 789 -2.61 1.63 35.56
N ALA A 790 -3.28 0.48 35.65
CA ALA A 790 -3.55 -0.38 34.50
C ALA A 790 -5.02 -0.82 34.46
N THR A 791 -5.54 -1.00 33.26
CA THR A 791 -6.89 -1.52 33.01
C THR A 791 -6.90 -2.42 31.78
N THR A 792 -7.86 -3.34 31.72
CA THR A 792 -8.05 -4.25 30.58
C THR A 792 -9.53 -4.26 30.20
N LEU A 793 -9.79 -4.07 28.91
CA LEU A 793 -11.11 -3.84 28.36
C LEU A 793 -11.36 -4.81 27.21
N LEU A 794 -12.61 -5.24 27.03
CA LEU A 794 -13.05 -6.02 25.89
C LEU A 794 -13.23 -5.11 24.67
N SER A 795 -12.69 -5.55 23.53
CA SER A 795 -12.88 -4.93 22.22
C SER A 795 -13.68 -5.86 21.31
N ARG A 796 -14.61 -5.32 20.54
CA ARG A 796 -15.27 -6.06 19.44
C ARG A 796 -14.51 -5.96 18.12
N LEU A 797 -13.53 -5.05 18.04
CA LEU A 797 -12.71 -4.84 16.86
C LEU A 797 -11.37 -5.54 17.06
N ALA A 798 -11.00 -6.34 16.07
CA ALA A 798 -9.62 -6.74 15.86
C ALA A 798 -8.81 -5.56 15.33
N ALA A 799 -7.49 -5.58 15.59
CA ALA A 799 -6.55 -4.62 15.05
C ALA A 799 -5.37 -5.37 14.42
N ASP A 800 -4.97 -4.94 13.22
CA ASP A 800 -3.74 -5.35 12.52
C ASP A 800 -2.59 -4.34 12.76
N GLY A 801 -2.90 -3.25 13.46
CA GLY A 801 -1.93 -2.22 13.82
C GLY A 801 -2.54 -1.16 14.73
N LEU A 802 -1.69 -0.51 15.52
CA LEU A 802 -2.05 0.62 16.36
C LEU A 802 -1.13 1.81 16.04
N ALA A 803 -1.70 3.01 16.08
CA ALA A 803 -0.96 4.27 15.98
C ALA A 803 -1.60 5.33 16.90
N VAL A 804 -1.05 6.55 16.94
CA VAL A 804 -1.57 7.64 17.77
C VAL A 804 -1.60 8.95 16.96
N THR A 805 -2.65 9.73 17.16
CA THR A 805 -2.78 11.10 16.61
C THR A 805 -1.71 12.04 17.20
N ARG A 806 -1.14 12.94 16.39
CA ARG A 806 -0.06 13.85 16.80
C ARG A 806 -0.30 15.27 16.31
N SER A 807 -0.19 16.25 17.22
CA SER A 807 -0.27 17.68 16.91
C SER A 807 1.05 18.38 17.24
N ALA A 808 1.25 19.58 16.70
CA ALA A 808 2.52 20.31 16.80
C ALA A 808 2.94 20.60 18.25
N ARG A 809 1.98 20.91 19.14
CA ARG A 809 2.23 21.25 20.56
C ARG A 809 1.70 20.22 21.55
N GLY A 810 0.94 19.22 21.09
CA GLY A 810 0.34 18.21 21.95
C GLY A 810 -0.80 18.73 22.86
N ASN A 811 -1.47 19.82 22.47
CA ASN A 811 -2.64 20.37 23.17
C ASN A 811 -3.93 19.64 22.81
N THR A 812 -4.12 19.30 21.53
CA THR A 812 -5.35 18.62 21.10
C THR A 812 -5.45 17.25 21.75
N ALA A 813 -6.68 16.80 22.04
CA ALA A 813 -6.91 15.48 22.63
C ALA A 813 -6.33 14.37 21.74
N LYS A 814 -5.57 13.47 22.35
CA LYS A 814 -4.99 12.31 21.65
C LYS A 814 -6.02 11.19 21.50
N GLN A 815 -5.98 10.52 20.36
CA GLN A 815 -6.76 9.33 20.05
C GLN A 815 -5.80 8.19 19.67
N VAL A 816 -6.13 6.97 20.08
CA VAL A 816 -5.47 5.75 19.61
C VAL A 816 -6.13 5.35 18.30
N ILE A 817 -5.33 5.25 17.25
CA ILE A 817 -5.75 4.82 15.93
C ILE A 817 -5.67 3.30 15.87
N MET A 818 -6.76 2.63 15.55
CA MET A 818 -6.81 1.18 15.34
C MET A 818 -6.99 0.88 13.85
N LEU A 819 -6.05 0.12 13.28
CA LEU A 819 -6.12 -0.37 11.90
C LEU A 819 -6.88 -1.69 11.92
N THR A 820 -8.07 -1.75 11.33
CA THR A 820 -8.91 -2.96 11.37
C THR A 820 -8.62 -3.89 10.18
N PRO A 821 -8.76 -5.22 10.33
CA PRO A 821 -8.60 -6.17 9.22
C PRO A 821 -9.58 -5.95 8.06
N ALA A 822 -10.70 -5.27 8.32
CA ALA A 822 -11.67 -4.86 7.30
C ALA A 822 -11.18 -3.67 6.45
N GLY A 823 -9.94 -3.21 6.62
CA GLY A 823 -9.36 -2.10 5.86
C GLY A 823 -9.86 -0.72 6.30
N ARG A 824 -10.30 -0.57 7.55
CA ARG A 824 -10.81 0.72 8.05
C ARG A 824 -9.98 1.22 9.22
N VAL A 825 -9.84 2.54 9.32
CA VAL A 825 -9.11 3.21 10.40
C VAL A 825 -10.11 3.73 11.42
N TYR A 826 -10.02 3.25 12.66
CA TYR A 826 -10.90 3.65 13.76
C TYR A 826 -10.17 4.56 14.74
N LEU A 827 -10.80 5.66 15.15
CA LEU A 827 -10.27 6.62 16.12
C LEU A 827 -10.87 6.35 17.50
N LEU A 828 -10.07 5.80 18.42
CA LEU A 828 -10.47 5.57 19.80
C LEU A 828 -10.01 6.72 20.68
N ASP A 829 -10.96 7.44 21.29
CA ASP A 829 -10.65 8.47 22.28
C ASP A 829 -9.89 7.87 23.47
N ARG A 830 -8.72 8.46 23.78
CA ARG A 830 -7.83 8.05 24.87
C ARG A 830 -8.54 7.96 26.22
N ARG A 831 -9.58 8.76 26.46
CA ARG A 831 -10.35 8.76 27.72
C ARG A 831 -11.06 7.43 27.99
N PHE A 832 -11.39 6.66 26.97
CA PHE A 832 -11.97 5.32 27.17
C PHE A 832 -10.95 4.29 27.66
N LEU A 833 -9.66 4.56 27.44
CA LEU A 833 -8.54 3.73 27.90
C LEU A 833 -7.97 4.21 29.25
N ASP A 834 -8.52 5.25 29.87
CA ASP A 834 -8.04 5.75 31.15
C ASP A 834 -8.37 4.74 32.28
N PRO A 835 -7.36 4.25 33.04
CA PRO A 835 -7.57 3.30 34.13
C PRO A 835 -8.32 3.92 35.32
N ARG A 836 -8.43 5.24 35.41
CA ARG A 836 -9.09 5.97 36.52
C ARG A 836 -10.59 6.19 36.27
N ARG A 837 -11.16 5.65 35.18
CA ARG A 837 -12.60 5.76 34.89
C ARG A 837 -13.43 5.30 36.09
N PRO A 838 -14.37 6.12 36.60
CA PRO A 838 -15.09 5.80 37.82
C PRO A 838 -16.08 4.66 37.60
N VAL A 839 -16.12 3.71 38.54
CA VAL A 839 -17.17 2.68 38.58
C VAL A 839 -18.42 3.29 39.22
N ILE A 840 -19.44 3.53 38.40
CA ILE A 840 -20.70 4.14 38.84
C ILE A 840 -21.80 3.06 38.84
N PRO A 841 -22.47 2.78 39.97
CA PRO A 841 -23.55 1.80 40.01
C PRO A 841 -24.71 2.22 39.10
N ALA A 842 -25.35 1.25 38.46
CA ALA A 842 -26.47 1.50 37.54
C ALA A 842 -27.58 2.32 38.22
N GLY A 843 -28.05 3.38 37.56
CA GLY A 843 -29.07 4.30 38.09
C GLY A 843 -28.53 5.40 39.03
N SER A 844 -27.23 5.40 39.34
CA SER A 844 -26.58 6.42 40.18
C SER A 844 -26.02 7.57 39.34
N LYS A 845 -25.90 8.76 39.94
CA LYS A 845 -25.17 9.89 39.34
C LYS A 845 -23.70 9.88 39.79
N PRO A 846 -22.76 10.37 38.97
CA PRO A 846 -21.38 10.61 39.40
C PRO A 846 -21.34 11.56 40.61
N THR A 847 -20.39 11.36 41.52
CA THR A 847 -20.14 12.34 42.59
C THR A 847 -19.61 13.65 42.00
N ALA A 848 -19.65 14.76 42.75
CA ALA A 848 -19.15 16.05 42.27
C ALA A 848 -17.66 16.00 41.86
N ILE A 849 -16.83 15.27 42.62
CA ILE A 849 -15.41 15.05 42.31
C ILE A 849 -15.25 14.23 41.02
N GLN A 850 -16.00 13.14 40.88
CA GLN A 850 -15.97 12.30 39.66
C GLN A 850 -16.46 13.06 38.42
N ALA A 851 -17.49 13.89 38.58
CA ALA A 851 -18.02 14.72 37.51
C ALA A 851 -17.01 15.81 37.09
N ALA A 852 -16.26 16.37 38.04
CA ALA A 852 -15.23 17.36 37.77
C ALA A 852 -14.05 16.81 36.94
N GLU A 853 -13.74 15.52 37.03
CA GLU A 853 -12.70 14.89 36.20
C GLU A 853 -13.10 14.70 34.73
N GLY A 854 -14.40 14.72 34.40
CA GLY A 854 -14.88 14.58 33.03
C GLY A 854 -14.58 13.23 32.37
N LEU A 855 -14.26 12.20 33.15
CA LEU A 855 -13.97 10.85 32.64
C LEU A 855 -15.27 10.06 32.36
N PRO A 856 -15.33 9.29 31.26
CA PRO A 856 -16.47 8.41 31.02
C PRO A 856 -16.54 7.31 32.09
N PRO A 857 -17.74 6.95 32.59
CA PRO A 857 -17.89 5.87 33.56
C PRO A 857 -17.27 4.57 33.06
N PHE A 858 -16.68 3.78 33.95
CA PHE A 858 -16.09 2.50 33.59
C PHE A 858 -17.15 1.55 33.01
N ALA A 859 -16.80 0.95 31.88
CA ALA A 859 -17.54 -0.14 31.27
C ALA A 859 -16.51 -1.16 30.77
N PRO A 860 -16.69 -2.46 31.03
CA PRO A 860 -15.72 -3.48 30.66
C PRO A 860 -15.58 -3.64 29.14
N GLU A 861 -16.59 -3.25 28.37
CA GLU A 861 -16.56 -3.27 26.91
C GLU A 861 -16.42 -1.85 26.34
N LEU A 862 -15.58 -1.70 25.32
CA LEU A 862 -15.38 -0.42 24.64
C LEU A 862 -16.65 0.01 23.88
N PRO A 863 -17.14 1.26 24.08
CA PRO A 863 -18.30 1.77 23.38
C PRO A 863 -17.92 2.23 21.97
N LEU A 864 -17.94 1.28 21.03
CA LEU A 864 -17.54 1.53 19.65
C LEU A 864 -18.69 2.13 18.83
N SER A 865 -18.40 3.19 18.05
CA SER A 865 -19.37 3.89 17.20
C SER A 865 -18.90 3.96 15.75
N GLY A 866 -19.80 3.70 14.79
CA GLY A 866 -19.49 3.77 13.37
C GLY A 866 -19.07 5.16 12.87
N GLN A 867 -19.35 6.22 13.62
CA GLN A 867 -18.95 7.59 13.26
C GLN A 867 -17.47 7.90 13.55
N GLN A 868 -16.78 7.02 14.28
CA GLN A 868 -15.36 7.20 14.64
C GLN A 868 -14.40 6.62 13.59
N TYR A 869 -14.91 6.08 12.48
CA TYR A 869 -14.04 5.64 11.39
C TYR A 869 -13.51 6.84 10.59
N ALA A 870 -12.19 7.05 10.63
CA ALA A 870 -11.52 8.10 9.86
C ALA A 870 -11.61 7.87 8.34
N THR A 871 -11.78 6.61 7.92
CA THR A 871 -11.97 6.24 6.51
C THR A 871 -13.41 6.35 6.04
N LEU A 872 -14.34 6.84 6.88
CA LEU A 872 -15.76 6.91 6.54
C LEU A 872 -16.29 5.54 6.09
N ASP A 873 -16.87 5.43 4.90
CA ASP A 873 -17.32 4.17 4.27
C ASP A 873 -16.28 3.54 3.35
N HIS A 874 -15.11 4.16 3.18
CA HIS A 874 -14.01 3.62 2.41
C HIS A 874 -13.29 2.49 3.14
N GLN A 875 -12.94 1.46 2.35
CA GLN A 875 -12.10 0.35 2.76
C GLN A 875 -10.77 0.45 2.02
N VAL A 876 -9.69 0.55 2.79
CA VAL A 876 -8.29 0.48 2.34
C VAL A 876 -7.88 -0.98 2.35
N ALA A 877 -7.85 -1.62 1.19
CA ALA A 877 -7.48 -3.03 1.11
C ALA A 877 -6.06 -3.27 1.64
N ARG A 878 -5.86 -4.39 2.35
CA ARG A 878 -4.57 -4.78 2.95
C ARG A 878 -3.90 -3.62 3.70
N LEU A 879 -4.64 -2.94 4.56
CA LEU A 879 -4.16 -1.81 5.36
C LEU A 879 -2.95 -2.23 6.20
N ARG A 880 -1.76 -1.68 5.88
CA ARG A 880 -0.49 -2.03 6.54
C ARG A 880 -0.05 -0.98 7.56
N GLY A 881 -0.37 0.28 7.32
CA GLY A 881 0.11 1.37 8.16
C GLY A 881 -0.65 2.67 7.97
N VAL A 882 -0.33 3.62 8.85
CA VAL A 882 -0.84 4.98 8.80
C VAL A 882 0.28 5.96 9.14
N ALA A 883 0.44 6.98 8.31
CA ALA A 883 1.28 8.13 8.58
C ALA A 883 0.39 9.28 9.07
N VAL A 884 0.78 9.91 10.18
CA VAL A 884 0.08 11.05 10.77
C VAL A 884 1.07 12.19 10.94
N GLU A 885 0.70 13.34 10.40
CA GLU A 885 1.53 14.56 10.40
C GLU A 885 0.73 15.74 10.98
N PRO A 886 1.30 16.52 11.91
CA PRO A 886 0.65 17.73 12.38
C PRO A 886 0.54 18.80 11.28
N ALA A 887 -0.59 19.51 11.26
CA ALA A 887 -0.68 20.78 10.54
C ALA A 887 -0.04 21.91 11.39
N VAL A 888 0.06 23.11 10.82
CA VAL A 888 0.49 24.29 11.60
C VAL A 888 -0.58 24.66 12.64
N LEU A 889 -1.85 24.49 12.27
CA LEU A 889 -2.97 24.58 13.20
C LEU A 889 -3.02 23.36 14.13
N GLU A 890 -3.05 23.61 15.43
CA GLU A 890 -2.95 22.61 16.49
C GLU A 890 -4.16 21.66 16.52
N SER A 891 -5.32 22.13 16.09
CA SER A 891 -6.54 21.33 16.05
C SER A 891 -6.53 20.25 14.97
N THR A 892 -5.70 20.40 13.94
CA THR A 892 -5.77 19.63 12.70
C THR A 892 -4.51 18.81 12.46
N GLN A 893 -4.72 17.61 11.94
CA GLN A 893 -3.66 16.67 11.57
C GLN A 893 -3.98 16.06 10.22
N LEU A 894 -2.95 15.66 9.49
CA LEU A 894 -3.07 15.02 8.19
C LEU A 894 -2.79 13.53 8.35
N MET A 895 -3.61 12.69 7.73
CA MET A 895 -3.49 11.24 7.84
C MET A 895 -3.45 10.62 6.45
N VAL A 896 -2.45 9.78 6.18
CA VAL A 896 -2.41 8.86 5.04
C VAL A 896 -2.42 7.44 5.57
N ALA A 897 -3.45 6.67 5.24
CA ALA A 897 -3.49 5.23 5.43
C ALA A 897 -2.99 4.55 4.16
N HIS A 898 -2.04 3.62 4.30
CA HIS A 898 -1.43 2.92 3.17
C HIS A 898 -1.48 1.40 3.34
N GLY A 899 -1.79 0.72 2.24
CA GLY A 899 -1.91 -0.72 2.13
C GLY A 899 -1.73 -1.13 0.68
N LEU A 900 -2.59 -2.01 0.18
CA LEU A 900 -2.82 -2.13 -1.27
C LEU A 900 -3.41 -0.83 -1.83
N ASP A 901 -4.24 -0.16 -1.03
CA ASP A 901 -4.84 1.15 -1.37
C ASP A 901 -4.19 2.29 -0.60
N LEU A 902 -4.37 3.51 -1.10
CA LEU A 902 -4.03 4.74 -0.38
C LEU A 902 -5.30 5.51 -0.05
N PHE A 903 -5.41 5.96 1.19
CA PHE A 903 -6.48 6.84 1.63
C PHE A 903 -5.91 8.01 2.40
N TYR A 904 -6.40 9.21 2.11
CA TYR A 904 -6.03 10.43 2.81
C TYR A 904 -7.25 11.06 3.49
N ASN A 905 -7.06 11.63 4.68
CA ASN A 905 -8.04 12.47 5.33
C ASN A 905 -7.37 13.46 6.31
N ARG A 906 -8.08 14.53 6.68
CA ARG A 906 -7.71 15.42 7.79
C ARG A 906 -8.44 14.99 9.05
N LEU A 907 -7.71 14.92 10.16
CA LEU A 907 -8.25 14.58 11.47
C LEU A 907 -8.33 15.81 12.34
N THR A 908 -9.44 15.95 13.08
CA THR A 908 -9.64 17.01 14.08
C THR A 908 -10.17 16.41 15.39
N PRO A 909 -9.32 15.74 16.20
CA PRO A 909 -9.76 15.02 17.41
C PRO A 909 -10.60 15.84 18.38
N SER A 910 -10.30 17.14 18.50
CA SER A 910 -11.00 18.09 19.39
C SER A 910 -11.91 19.07 18.64
N LYS A 911 -12.26 18.78 17.37
CA LYS A 911 -12.80 19.74 16.40
C LYS A 911 -11.84 20.90 16.11
N SER A 912 -12.14 21.67 15.08
CA SER A 912 -11.33 22.82 14.65
C SER A 912 -11.53 24.04 15.58
N PHE A 913 -10.86 24.06 16.73
CA PHE A 913 -11.00 25.14 17.73
C PHE A 913 -10.18 26.41 17.41
N ASP A 914 -9.21 26.31 16.49
CA ASP A 914 -8.31 27.40 16.07
C ASP A 914 -8.63 27.92 14.66
N ARG A 915 -9.76 27.51 14.09
CA ARG A 915 -10.28 27.98 12.81
C ARG A 915 -11.76 28.33 12.94
N LEU A 916 -12.23 29.33 12.18
CA LEU A 916 -13.67 29.55 12.06
C LEU A 916 -14.33 28.33 11.41
N PRO A 917 -15.51 27.90 11.90
CA PRO A 917 -16.28 26.85 11.24
C PRO A 917 -16.59 27.20 9.78
N ASP A 918 -16.57 26.19 8.90
CA ASP A 918 -16.87 26.38 7.48
C ASP A 918 -18.33 26.83 7.25
N ASP A 919 -19.24 26.52 8.19
CA ASP A 919 -20.65 26.91 8.20
C ASP A 919 -20.93 28.25 8.88
N PHE A 920 -19.90 29.06 9.14
CA PHE A 920 -20.07 30.36 9.78
C PHE A 920 -20.98 31.29 8.95
N PRO A 921 -22.07 31.84 9.53
CA PRO A 921 -23.08 32.57 8.77
C PRO A 921 -22.65 34.03 8.49
N PHE A 922 -21.66 34.24 7.62
CA PHE A 922 -21.12 35.56 7.25
C PHE A 922 -22.19 36.53 6.75
N ALA A 923 -23.16 36.04 5.98
CA ALA A 923 -24.27 36.85 5.47
C ALA A 923 -25.15 37.40 6.62
N LEU A 924 -25.45 36.56 7.63
CA LEU A 924 -26.22 36.97 8.80
C LEU A 924 -25.46 38.03 9.60
N LEU A 925 -24.16 37.82 9.84
CA LEU A 925 -23.32 38.80 10.54
C LEU A 925 -23.33 40.15 9.80
N THR A 926 -23.15 40.13 8.49
CA THR A 926 -23.16 41.34 7.65
C THR A 926 -24.51 42.05 7.71
N LEU A 927 -25.62 41.30 7.61
CA LEU A 927 -26.98 41.84 7.72
C LEU A 927 -27.25 42.48 9.10
N ILE A 928 -26.77 41.86 10.18
CA ILE A 928 -26.89 42.42 11.53
C ILE A 928 -26.12 43.74 11.63
N VAL A 929 -24.87 43.78 11.15
CA VAL A 929 -24.05 45.01 11.18
C VAL A 929 -24.69 46.14 10.38
N VAL A 930 -25.14 45.86 9.15
CA VAL A 930 -25.82 46.84 8.31
C VAL A 930 -27.15 47.28 8.93
N GLY A 931 -27.92 46.33 9.48
CA GLY A 931 -29.18 46.59 10.17
C GLY A 931 -29.02 47.47 11.40
N MET A 932 -28.01 47.20 12.24
CA MET A 932 -27.68 48.04 13.40
C MET A 932 -27.20 49.44 12.99
N ALA A 933 -26.36 49.55 11.96
CA ALA A 933 -25.91 50.83 11.45
C ALA A 933 -27.08 51.68 10.91
N GLY A 934 -27.94 51.07 10.09
CA GLY A 934 -29.16 51.69 9.58
C GLY A 934 -30.12 52.10 10.71
N GLY A 935 -30.36 51.20 11.68
CA GLY A 935 -31.19 51.48 12.85
C GLY A 935 -30.65 52.63 13.70
N THR A 936 -29.33 52.71 13.88
CA THR A 936 -28.67 53.79 14.62
C THR A 936 -28.85 55.15 13.92
N LEU A 937 -28.71 55.19 12.59
CA LEU A 937 -28.94 56.41 11.81
C LEU A 937 -30.38 56.89 11.92
N VAL A 938 -31.34 55.97 11.79
CA VAL A 938 -32.78 56.29 11.92
C VAL A 938 -33.10 56.80 13.32
N LEU A 939 -32.62 56.10 14.36
CA LEU A 939 -32.83 56.52 15.75
C LEU A 939 -32.19 57.86 16.07
N SER A 940 -30.98 58.14 15.56
CA SER A 940 -30.33 59.45 15.73
C SER A 940 -31.15 60.57 15.09
N GLN A 941 -31.67 60.38 13.88
CA GLN A 941 -32.54 61.35 13.23
C GLN A 941 -33.85 61.58 14.02
N LEU A 942 -34.49 60.50 14.48
CA LEU A 942 -35.69 60.57 15.30
C LEU A 942 -35.44 61.29 16.62
N GLN A 943 -34.32 60.99 17.29
CA GLN A 943 -33.91 61.65 18.53
C GLN A 943 -33.64 63.14 18.31
N THR A 944 -32.97 63.51 17.22
CA THR A 944 -32.68 64.90 16.86
C THR A 944 -33.98 65.66 16.63
N ARG A 945 -34.92 65.07 15.88
CA ARG A 945 -36.26 65.64 15.66
C ARG A 945 -37.02 65.80 16.98
N ALA A 946 -36.99 64.80 17.85
CA ALA A 946 -37.65 64.85 19.15
C ALA A 946 -37.05 65.92 20.09
N LEU A 947 -35.71 66.04 20.12
CA LEU A 947 -34.99 67.07 20.87
C LEU A 947 -35.30 68.47 20.34
N VAL A 948 -35.32 68.65 19.02
CA VAL A 948 -35.72 69.93 18.41
C VAL A 948 -37.16 70.26 18.80
N LYS A 949 -38.11 69.33 18.65
CA LYS A 949 -39.50 69.56 19.06
C LYS A 949 -39.62 69.98 20.53
N LYS A 950 -38.94 69.27 21.45
CA LYS A 950 -38.93 69.59 22.88
C LYS A 950 -38.29 70.94 23.22
N LYS A 951 -37.34 71.43 22.41
CA LYS A 951 -36.74 72.76 22.59
C LYS A 951 -37.62 73.91 22.08
N TRP A 952 -38.59 73.60 21.22
CA TRP A 952 -39.53 74.58 20.65
C TRP A 952 -40.84 74.68 21.43
N GLU A 953 -41.12 73.70 22.29
CA GLU A 953 -42.07 73.76 23.41
C GLU A 953 -41.43 74.47 24.60
#